data_AF-A0A2T2Q419-F1
#
_entry.id   AF-A0A2T2Q419-F1
#
_cell.length_a   1.000
_cell.length_b   1.000
_cell.length_c   1.000
_cell.angle_alpha   90.00
_cell.angle_beta   90.00
_cell.angle_gamma   90.00
#
_symmetry.space_group_name_H-M   'P 1'
#
loop_
_entity.id
_entity.type
_entity.pdbx_description
1 polymer ?
#
loop_
_entity_poly.entity_id
_entity_poly.type
_entity_poly.pdbx_seq_one_letter_code
_entity_poly.pdbx_strand_id
1 'polypeptide(L)'
;MDAVPSLDTYELSDRYDREEGRVFLTGTQAIVRIALDQVRRDRAHGLNTAGFISGYRGSPLGGIDLELWRIQERLTRDRVEFLPAVNEDLAATAVLGSQQVETQGDREVDGVFGLWYGKGPGVDRSGDALKHGNAYGSSPHGGVLVVAGDDHGCVSSSMPHQSDVAFMSWFMPTLHPASVSEYLEFGEYGYALSRFSGMWVGFKAISEIVESGASVALRAPRVFRTPDFTAPPGGLHYRWPDLPGPQIEERLEAKKHAVYAFAKANPIDRRIYDVPDATYGIVTTGKAHLDLMEALRLMGLDEAACRSIGIDIYKVGMVWPLALHDAMDFVRGKREILVVEEKRGIIESQFKEYFYDYPGSKPERMVGKHDETGARLISWIGELSPRALAGVLARRLDPMFPGLNLAARAAALMPEAARTINVSGATRTPYFCSGCPHNTSTKVPEGSKALAGIGCHFMASWMDRETSSLIQMGGEGVNWAASSKFTGRKHVFQNLGEGTYYHSGSMAIRQAIAAKANITYKILFNDAVAMTGGQPVDGPISVQAIAHSVRAEGVRRIALVSDDPAQFSPADLPAGVTLHPREEMDAVQRELRNIPGVSVLIYQQTCATEKRRRRKRGQMADPKRFAYINDLVCEGCGDCSVESNCLSVEPKETPFGRKRQINLSACNKDFSCLNGFCPSFVTVEGATRRKKGASQIDAIGRAATLALPAPATLDRPYDLLVTGVGGTGVITVGALIGMAAHLDHRGVSVLDFTGFAQKFGPVLSYIRLASSPEALHQVRIDQGAADALIGCDLVVSSSPKASGTYRRDTRAAVNTAEMPTGDVVRFRDADLASPARLRAIGQVIGEGNLGTIDANALAERLLGDAVYANIIMLGFAWQRGLVPISLAALLRAIELNGVAVERNRQAFAWGRIAAANPHLLKTDDAPKAEALDQLIDRRADFLTAYQDSAYAARYRTTVAKVRNAEAVLSSEALTEAVARALFKLMAYKDEYEVARLHMQSGFLDELKREFEDGFSVRYHLAPPFLPSQRDARGRPRKRAFGQWIQMPLAMLARLKGLRGTPIDPFGYARERRTERELITWYEALIERLLGELGTARLPDLVAIAKAPMEVRGYGPVKDAAIGKTKAEVERLFGELHTSSPPKMRAAG
;
A
#
# COMPACT_ATOMS: atom_id res chain seq x y z
N MET A 1 -12.25 -27.82 34.30
CA MET A 1 -11.18 -26.80 34.27
C MET A 1 -9.95 -27.50 33.79
N ASP A 2 -9.85 -27.69 32.47
CA ASP A 2 -8.66 -28.30 31.89
C ASP A 2 -7.54 -27.27 31.94
N ALA A 3 -6.38 -27.70 32.45
CA ALA A 3 -5.22 -26.86 32.70
C ALA A 3 -4.87 -26.05 31.45
N VAL A 4 -4.94 -24.72 31.54
CA VAL A 4 -4.42 -23.83 30.50
C VAL A 4 -2.92 -24.14 30.39
N PRO A 5 -2.42 -24.61 29.24
CA PRO A 5 -0.98 -24.82 29.06
C PRO A 5 -0.26 -23.51 29.38
N SER A 6 0.82 -23.57 30.16
CA SER A 6 1.64 -22.38 30.42
C SER A 6 2.16 -21.84 29.10
N LEU A 7 2.03 -20.53 28.87
CA LEU A 7 2.56 -19.86 27.68
C LEU A 7 4.08 -20.08 27.55
N ASP A 8 4.60 -20.16 26.32
CA ASP A 8 6.04 -20.15 26.05
C ASP A 8 6.69 -18.88 26.64
N THR A 9 7.84 -19.00 27.30
CA THR A 9 8.64 -17.89 27.85
C THR A 9 9.41 -17.12 26.76
N TYR A 10 8.87 -17.07 25.55
CA TYR A 10 9.50 -16.53 24.35
C TYR A 10 9.75 -15.02 24.45
N GLU A 11 10.96 -14.60 24.09
CA GLU A 11 11.33 -13.20 23.87
C GLU A 11 11.58 -12.92 22.38
N LEU A 12 11.41 -11.67 21.95
CA LEU A 12 11.54 -11.32 20.52
C LEU A 12 12.94 -11.61 19.93
N SER A 13 13.99 -11.63 20.75
CA SER A 13 15.35 -12.00 20.34
C SER A 13 15.54 -13.49 20.10
N ASP A 14 14.68 -14.35 20.66
CA ASP A 14 14.74 -15.82 20.52
C ASP A 14 14.62 -16.25 19.05
N ARG A 15 14.03 -15.41 18.20
CA ARG A 15 14.01 -15.63 16.75
C ARG A 15 15.41 -15.88 16.16
N TYR A 16 16.44 -15.31 16.80
CA TYR A 16 17.84 -15.52 16.48
C TYR A 16 18.57 -16.32 17.55
N ASP A 17 18.29 -16.13 18.84
CA ASP A 17 19.07 -16.76 19.92
C ASP A 17 18.72 -18.22 20.18
N ARG A 18 17.46 -18.61 19.99
CA ARG A 18 17.00 -19.96 20.30
C ARG A 18 17.50 -20.94 19.24
N GLU A 19 18.13 -22.02 19.69
CA GLU A 19 18.72 -23.06 18.83
C GLU A 19 17.81 -24.28 18.66
N GLU A 20 16.92 -24.54 19.63
CA GLU A 20 16.00 -25.67 19.64
C GLU A 20 14.53 -25.24 19.82
N GLY A 21 13.59 -26.14 19.54
CA GLY A 21 12.16 -25.86 19.70
C GLY A 21 11.59 -25.02 18.55
N ARG A 22 10.80 -23.99 18.86
CA ARG A 22 10.11 -23.17 17.85
C ARG A 22 10.41 -21.69 18.01
N VAL A 23 10.36 -20.99 16.89
CA VAL A 23 10.48 -19.53 16.79
C VAL A 23 9.43 -18.95 15.84
N PHE A 24 9.09 -17.68 16.01
CA PHE A 24 8.29 -16.96 15.03
C PHE A 24 9.19 -16.10 14.14
N LEU A 25 9.19 -16.38 12.83
CA LEU A 25 10.04 -15.72 11.84
C LEU A 25 9.23 -15.20 10.67
N THR A 26 9.59 -14.03 10.17
CA THR A 26 9.22 -13.62 8.80
C THR A 26 10.20 -14.18 7.79
N GLY A 27 9.81 -14.26 6.51
CA GLY A 27 10.74 -14.67 5.44
C GLY A 27 11.99 -13.80 5.36
N THR A 28 11.85 -12.48 5.59
CA THR A 28 13.01 -11.56 5.72
C THR A 28 13.93 -11.97 6.89
N GLN A 29 13.36 -12.26 8.06
CA GLN A 29 14.14 -12.67 9.23
C GLN A 29 14.78 -14.05 9.06
N ALA A 30 14.12 -14.95 8.33
CA ALA A 30 14.69 -16.26 7.98
C ALA A 30 15.92 -16.11 7.09
N ILE A 31 15.92 -15.19 6.10
CA ILE A 31 17.11 -14.91 5.26
C ILE A 31 18.29 -14.41 6.11
N VAL A 32 18.04 -13.50 7.05
CA VAL A 32 19.08 -13.03 7.98
C VAL A 32 19.58 -14.18 8.87
N ARG A 33 18.65 -15.01 9.36
CA ARG A 33 18.98 -16.16 10.20
C ARG A 33 19.84 -17.20 9.47
N ILE A 34 19.67 -17.42 8.17
CA ILE A 34 20.52 -18.33 7.37
C ILE A 34 22.01 -17.97 7.54
N ALA A 35 22.36 -16.69 7.51
CA ALA A 35 23.74 -16.23 7.70
C ALA A 35 24.24 -16.47 9.13
N LEU A 36 23.40 -16.18 10.14
CA LEU A 36 23.75 -16.41 11.55
C LEU A 36 23.93 -17.90 11.88
N ASP A 37 23.05 -18.74 11.34
CA ASP A 37 23.12 -20.19 11.51
C ASP A 37 24.37 -20.76 10.78
N GLN A 38 24.81 -20.14 9.68
CA GLN A 38 26.06 -20.52 9.03
C GLN A 38 27.28 -20.24 9.90
N VAL A 39 27.34 -19.09 10.58
CA VAL A 39 28.41 -18.79 11.56
C VAL A 39 28.46 -19.86 12.64
N ARG A 40 27.31 -20.27 13.18
CA ARG A 40 27.26 -21.32 14.21
C ARG A 40 27.79 -22.65 13.70
N ARG A 41 27.40 -23.06 12.49
CA ARG A 41 27.87 -24.30 11.85
C ARG A 41 29.38 -24.27 11.63
N ASP A 42 29.92 -23.16 11.14
CA ASP A 42 31.36 -23.03 10.90
C ASP A 42 32.16 -23.11 12.21
N ARG A 43 31.70 -22.43 13.27
CA ARG A 43 32.30 -22.52 14.61
C ARG A 43 32.24 -23.94 15.17
N ALA A 44 31.11 -24.64 15.00
CA ALA A 44 30.96 -26.02 15.43
C ALA A 44 31.88 -26.99 14.68
N HIS A 45 32.26 -26.66 13.43
CA HIS A 45 33.24 -27.41 12.63
C HIS A 45 34.68 -26.93 12.82
N GLY A 46 34.94 -25.98 13.72
CA GLY A 46 36.28 -25.45 14.00
C GLY A 46 36.86 -24.55 12.91
N LEU A 47 36.04 -24.01 12.02
CA LEU A 47 36.46 -23.09 10.96
C LEU A 47 36.47 -21.63 11.46
N ASN A 48 37.52 -20.88 11.14
CA ASN A 48 37.60 -19.44 11.38
C ASN A 48 37.12 -18.68 10.15
N THR A 49 35.80 -18.64 9.93
CA THR A 49 35.18 -17.91 8.80
C THR A 49 34.63 -16.55 9.21
N ALA A 50 34.34 -15.73 8.21
CA ALA A 50 33.52 -14.52 8.32
C ALA A 50 32.34 -14.58 7.34
N GLY A 51 31.34 -13.70 7.54
CA GLY A 51 30.22 -13.53 6.62
C GLY A 51 30.29 -12.19 5.88
N PHE A 52 29.85 -12.15 4.63
CA PHE A 52 29.70 -10.92 3.86
C PHE A 52 28.33 -10.87 3.18
N ILE A 53 27.55 -9.85 3.50
CA ILE A 53 26.20 -9.65 2.96
C ILE A 53 26.18 -8.35 2.15
N SER A 54 25.72 -8.41 0.90
CA SER A 54 25.52 -7.21 0.10
C SER A 54 24.36 -7.36 -0.87
N GLY A 55 23.68 -6.27 -1.18
CA GLY A 55 22.53 -6.27 -2.06
C GLY A 55 21.93 -4.88 -2.19
N TYR A 56 20.82 -4.80 -2.93
CA TYR A 56 20.04 -3.58 -3.04
C TYR A 56 18.57 -3.85 -2.75
N ARG A 57 17.98 -2.98 -1.92
CA ARG A 57 16.60 -3.07 -1.47
C ARG A 57 15.59 -2.95 -2.61
N GLY A 58 14.65 -3.88 -2.64
CA GLY A 58 13.48 -3.83 -3.50
C GLY A 58 12.44 -4.84 -3.05
N SER A 59 11.15 -4.51 -3.15
CA SER A 59 10.08 -5.45 -2.79
C SER A 59 10.19 -6.74 -3.62
N PRO A 60 10.08 -7.95 -3.01
CA PRO A 60 9.69 -8.20 -1.62
C PRO A 60 10.85 -8.18 -0.59
N LEU A 61 12.11 -8.09 -1.03
CA LEU A 61 13.32 -8.13 -0.18
C LEU A 61 13.67 -6.79 0.50
N GLY A 62 12.84 -5.76 0.39
CA GLY A 62 13.15 -4.41 0.88
C GLY A 62 13.33 -4.28 2.40
N GLY A 63 12.91 -5.29 3.17
CA GLY A 63 13.06 -5.34 4.63
C GLY A 63 14.42 -5.84 5.12
N ILE A 64 15.26 -6.44 4.27
CA ILE A 64 16.52 -7.08 4.69
C ILE A 64 17.47 -6.07 5.33
N ASP A 65 17.74 -4.93 4.67
CA ASP A 65 18.64 -3.89 5.19
C ASP A 65 18.21 -3.42 6.59
N LEU A 66 16.90 -3.21 6.77
CA LEU A 66 16.33 -2.72 8.02
C LEU A 66 16.52 -3.72 9.16
N GLU A 67 16.41 -5.00 8.87
CA GLU A 67 16.62 -6.05 9.86
C GLU A 67 18.10 -6.21 10.17
N LEU A 68 19.00 -6.18 9.18
CA LEU A 68 20.45 -6.24 9.38
C LEU A 68 20.96 -5.06 10.22
N TRP A 69 20.51 -3.82 9.93
CA TRP A 69 20.84 -2.66 10.75
C TRP A 69 20.29 -2.77 12.18
N ARG A 70 19.11 -3.37 12.37
CA ARG A 70 18.55 -3.59 13.71
C ARG A 70 19.40 -4.52 14.55
N ILE A 71 20.08 -5.49 13.93
CA ILE A 71 20.92 -6.48 14.63
C ILE A 71 22.42 -6.25 14.43
N GLN A 72 22.85 -5.03 14.11
CA GLN A 72 24.25 -4.71 13.78
C GLN A 72 25.26 -5.15 14.85
N GLU A 73 24.92 -5.00 16.13
CA GLU A 73 25.78 -5.45 17.25
C GLU A 73 26.03 -6.97 17.20
N ARG A 74 24.99 -7.74 16.86
CA ARG A 74 25.09 -9.19 16.68
C ARG A 74 25.96 -9.53 15.47
N LEU A 75 25.74 -8.87 14.33
CA LEU A 75 26.54 -9.08 13.13
C LEU A 75 28.04 -8.84 13.40
N THR A 76 28.36 -7.77 14.13
CA THR A 76 29.73 -7.44 14.53
C THR A 76 30.35 -8.54 15.41
N ARG A 77 29.62 -9.00 16.44
CA ARG A 77 30.05 -10.11 17.31
C ARG A 77 30.28 -11.40 16.53
N ASP A 78 29.45 -11.65 15.53
CA ASP A 78 29.48 -12.87 14.74
C ASP A 78 30.36 -12.76 13.48
N ARG A 79 31.14 -11.66 13.33
CA ARG A 79 32.02 -11.37 12.18
C ARG A 79 31.28 -11.46 10.83
N VAL A 80 30.07 -10.93 10.79
CA VAL A 80 29.29 -10.78 9.56
C VAL A 80 29.27 -9.31 9.17
N GLU A 81 29.90 -8.99 8.04
CA GLU A 81 29.93 -7.65 7.48
C GLU A 81 28.71 -7.45 6.56
N PHE A 82 27.97 -6.37 6.77
CA PHE A 82 26.88 -5.97 5.89
C PHE A 82 27.26 -4.68 5.15
N LEU A 83 27.42 -4.79 3.82
CA LEU A 83 27.66 -3.66 2.93
C LEU A 83 26.42 -3.38 2.08
N PRO A 84 25.59 -2.37 2.43
CA PRO A 84 24.53 -1.92 1.54
C PRO A 84 25.15 -1.36 0.26
N ALA A 85 24.78 -1.91 -0.90
CA ALA A 85 25.36 -1.49 -2.17
C ALA A 85 24.60 -0.31 -2.77
N VAL A 86 25.23 0.39 -3.71
CA VAL A 86 24.59 1.47 -4.48
C VAL A 86 23.56 0.91 -5.48
N ASN A 87 23.84 -0.28 -6.02
CA ASN A 87 22.93 -1.05 -6.87
C ASN A 87 23.28 -2.55 -6.79
N GLU A 88 22.44 -3.38 -7.39
CA GLU A 88 22.54 -4.84 -7.35
C GLU A 88 23.82 -5.40 -8.03
N ASP A 89 24.32 -4.70 -9.05
CA ASP A 89 25.48 -5.10 -9.86
C ASP A 89 26.79 -4.93 -9.08
N LEU A 90 26.93 -3.80 -8.39
CA LEU A 90 28.06 -3.54 -7.49
C LEU A 90 28.01 -4.45 -6.26
N ALA A 91 26.83 -4.83 -5.77
CA ALA A 91 26.70 -5.83 -4.72
C ALA A 91 27.25 -7.20 -5.16
N ALA A 92 26.91 -7.65 -6.37
CA ALA A 92 27.39 -8.92 -6.90
C ALA A 92 28.91 -8.91 -7.05
N THR A 93 29.46 -7.79 -7.54
CA THR A 93 30.91 -7.60 -7.66
C THR A 93 31.61 -7.60 -6.29
N ALA A 94 31.02 -6.97 -5.27
CA ALA A 94 31.55 -6.98 -3.91
C ALA A 94 31.54 -8.40 -3.29
N VAL A 95 30.45 -9.17 -3.53
CA VAL A 95 30.38 -10.57 -3.11
C VAL A 95 31.45 -11.41 -3.79
N LEU A 96 31.72 -11.20 -5.09
CA LEU A 96 32.87 -11.83 -5.76
C LEU A 96 34.18 -11.50 -5.05
N GLY A 97 34.41 -10.24 -4.66
CA GLY A 97 35.59 -9.84 -3.88
C GLY A 97 35.77 -10.65 -2.59
N SER A 98 34.69 -10.92 -1.86
CA SER A 98 34.75 -11.76 -0.64
C SER A 98 35.24 -13.18 -0.89
N GLN A 99 34.97 -13.75 -2.08
CA GLN A 99 35.39 -15.10 -2.44
C GLN A 99 36.88 -15.20 -2.80
N GLN A 100 37.56 -14.07 -2.97
CA GLN A 100 38.97 -14.00 -3.30
C GLN A 100 39.87 -14.08 -2.06
N VAL A 101 39.32 -13.78 -0.88
CA VAL A 101 40.06 -13.67 0.39
C VAL A 101 40.87 -14.92 0.70
N GLU A 102 40.32 -16.11 0.49
CA GLU A 102 41.02 -17.37 0.78
C GLU A 102 42.31 -17.55 -0.04
N THR A 103 42.42 -16.91 -1.22
CA THR A 103 43.63 -16.97 -2.06
C THR A 103 44.70 -15.93 -1.70
N GLN A 104 44.40 -15.01 -0.77
CA GLN A 104 45.30 -13.94 -0.37
C GLN A 104 46.26 -14.40 0.74
N GLY A 105 47.51 -13.97 0.68
CA GLY A 105 48.55 -14.37 1.64
C GLY A 105 48.44 -13.70 3.01
N ASP A 106 47.73 -12.58 3.09
CA ASP A 106 47.48 -11.75 4.27
C ASP A 106 46.06 -11.93 4.84
N ARG A 107 45.34 -12.98 4.43
CA ARG A 107 44.00 -13.29 4.93
C ARG A 107 43.98 -13.48 6.46
N GLU A 108 42.94 -12.96 7.11
CA GLU A 108 42.72 -13.12 8.57
C GLU A 108 41.74 -14.26 8.93
N VAL A 109 41.08 -14.83 7.92
CA VAL A 109 40.06 -15.88 8.04
C VAL A 109 40.29 -16.97 6.98
N ASP A 110 39.79 -18.17 7.25
CA ASP A 110 39.90 -19.32 6.35
C ASP A 110 39.09 -19.12 5.06
N GLY A 111 37.97 -18.39 5.15
CA GLY A 111 37.11 -18.04 4.03
C GLY A 111 35.98 -17.10 4.46
N VAL A 112 35.30 -16.51 3.47
CA VAL A 112 34.18 -15.59 3.70
C VAL A 112 32.95 -16.10 2.98
N PHE A 113 31.89 -16.46 3.72
CA PHE A 113 30.63 -16.86 3.08
C PHE A 113 29.85 -15.64 2.62
N GLY A 114 29.35 -15.68 1.38
CA GLY A 114 28.68 -14.56 0.73
C GLY A 114 27.17 -14.73 0.66
N LEU A 115 26.41 -13.66 0.94
CA LEU A 115 24.98 -13.57 0.65
C LEU A 115 24.71 -12.34 -0.22
N TRP A 116 24.30 -12.59 -1.47
CA TRP A 116 23.78 -11.55 -2.36
C TRP A 116 22.26 -11.51 -2.30
N TYR A 117 21.64 -10.33 -2.34
CA TYR A 117 20.19 -10.21 -2.50
C TYR A 117 19.77 -9.09 -3.47
N GLY A 118 18.72 -9.37 -4.25
CA GLY A 118 18.14 -8.40 -5.16
C GLY A 118 16.75 -8.85 -5.64
N LYS A 119 15.87 -7.89 -5.94
CA LYS A 119 14.57 -8.22 -6.58
C LYS A 119 14.78 -8.66 -8.02
N GLY A 120 13.77 -9.28 -8.62
CA GLY A 120 13.80 -9.77 -10.00
C GLY A 120 14.48 -8.85 -11.03
N PRO A 121 14.01 -7.61 -11.27
CA PRO A 121 14.67 -6.69 -12.20
C PRO A 121 16.13 -6.36 -11.86
N GLY A 122 16.52 -6.49 -10.59
CA GLY A 122 17.91 -6.35 -10.15
C GLY A 122 18.77 -7.56 -10.52
N VAL A 123 18.18 -8.77 -10.55
CA VAL A 123 18.79 -9.98 -11.11
C VAL A 123 19.06 -9.79 -12.60
N ASP A 124 18.07 -9.35 -13.38
CA ASP A 124 18.22 -9.07 -14.82
C ASP A 124 19.31 -8.03 -15.09
N ARG A 125 19.35 -6.96 -14.28
CA ARG A 125 20.34 -5.90 -14.39
C ARG A 125 21.77 -6.38 -14.10
N SER A 126 21.93 -7.28 -13.13
CA SER A 126 23.23 -7.70 -12.60
C SER A 126 23.76 -8.98 -13.26
N GLY A 127 23.15 -9.40 -14.37
CA GLY A 127 23.45 -10.70 -14.97
C GLY A 127 24.91 -10.86 -15.38
N ASP A 128 25.59 -9.78 -15.78
CA ASP A 128 27.01 -9.84 -16.10
C ASP A 128 27.88 -10.09 -14.86
N ALA A 129 27.70 -9.30 -13.78
CA ALA A 129 28.47 -9.49 -12.54
C ALA A 129 28.15 -10.84 -11.85
N LEU A 130 26.90 -11.26 -11.84
CA LEU A 130 26.50 -12.56 -11.27
C LEU A 130 27.08 -13.73 -12.07
N LYS A 131 27.10 -13.63 -13.41
CA LYS A 131 27.72 -14.64 -14.28
C LYS A 131 29.23 -14.72 -14.05
N HIS A 132 29.93 -13.58 -13.98
CA HIS A 132 31.34 -13.55 -13.65
C HIS A 132 31.62 -14.16 -12.27
N GLY A 133 30.81 -13.79 -11.26
CA GLY A 133 30.87 -14.36 -9.92
C GLY A 133 30.82 -15.88 -9.91
N ASN A 134 29.79 -16.46 -10.54
CA ASN A 134 29.63 -17.91 -10.63
C ASN A 134 30.73 -18.60 -11.44
N ALA A 135 31.14 -18.01 -12.57
CA ALA A 135 32.13 -18.58 -13.48
C ALA A 135 33.51 -18.72 -12.82
N TYR A 136 33.98 -17.68 -12.12
CA TYR A 136 35.21 -17.77 -11.33
C TYR A 136 35.00 -18.70 -10.13
N GLY A 137 33.89 -18.55 -9.41
CA GLY A 137 33.45 -19.48 -8.39
C GLY A 137 33.55 -18.97 -6.96
N SER A 138 33.03 -19.77 -6.04
CA SER A 138 33.08 -19.53 -4.60
C SER A 138 34.39 -20.03 -3.98
N SER A 139 34.72 -19.54 -2.79
CA SER A 139 35.78 -20.08 -1.94
C SER A 139 35.33 -21.42 -1.30
N PRO A 140 36.24 -22.41 -1.11
CA PRO A 140 35.93 -23.68 -0.45
C PRO A 140 35.36 -23.53 0.97
N HIS A 141 35.85 -22.55 1.75
CA HIS A 141 35.38 -22.29 3.11
C HIS A 141 34.36 -21.13 3.19
N GLY A 142 34.15 -20.41 2.09
CA GLY A 142 33.16 -19.35 1.96
C GLY A 142 31.82 -19.90 1.50
N GLY A 143 31.68 -20.14 0.19
CA GLY A 143 30.40 -20.40 -0.45
C GLY A 143 29.56 -19.13 -0.66
N VAL A 144 28.65 -19.14 -1.65
CA VAL A 144 27.80 -18.00 -1.99
C VAL A 144 26.34 -18.41 -2.20
N LEU A 145 25.43 -17.68 -1.56
CA LEU A 145 23.99 -17.75 -1.77
C LEU A 145 23.48 -16.49 -2.48
N VAL A 146 22.75 -16.65 -3.57
CA VAL A 146 22.20 -15.56 -4.41
C VAL A 146 20.68 -15.54 -4.27
N VAL A 147 20.17 -14.68 -3.39
CA VAL A 147 18.74 -14.58 -3.05
C VAL A 147 18.01 -13.67 -4.03
N ALA A 148 17.18 -14.24 -4.89
CA ALA A 148 16.35 -13.51 -5.86
C ALA A 148 14.91 -13.35 -5.40
N GLY A 149 14.48 -12.10 -5.24
CA GLY A 149 13.13 -11.71 -4.84
C GLY A 149 12.15 -11.68 -6.02
N ASP A 150 11.32 -12.72 -6.18
CA ASP A 150 10.39 -12.87 -7.30
C ASP A 150 8.94 -12.47 -6.93
N ASP A 151 8.40 -11.48 -7.64
CA ASP A 151 7.01 -11.05 -7.54
C ASP A 151 6.18 -11.62 -8.69
N HIS A 152 5.67 -12.84 -8.50
CA HIS A 152 4.86 -13.54 -9.49
C HIS A 152 3.53 -12.83 -9.77
N GLY A 153 2.88 -12.26 -8.75
CA GLY A 153 1.61 -11.56 -8.86
C GLY A 153 1.71 -10.13 -9.39
N CYS A 154 2.93 -9.58 -9.52
CA CYS A 154 3.17 -8.18 -9.89
C CYS A 154 2.42 -7.21 -8.96
N VAL A 155 2.43 -7.51 -7.66
CA VAL A 155 1.67 -6.74 -6.65
C VAL A 155 2.41 -5.46 -6.26
N SER A 156 3.75 -5.52 -6.26
CA SER A 156 4.65 -4.44 -5.83
C SER A 156 5.75 -4.12 -6.86
N SER A 157 5.83 -4.91 -7.93
CA SER A 157 6.77 -4.75 -9.04
C SER A 157 6.14 -4.08 -10.27
N SER A 158 6.99 -3.60 -11.19
CA SER A 158 6.57 -3.04 -12.48
C SER A 158 6.13 -4.11 -13.49
N MET A 159 6.52 -5.37 -13.27
CA MET A 159 6.16 -6.53 -14.09
C MET A 159 6.24 -7.82 -13.24
N PRO A 160 5.50 -8.88 -13.62
CA PRO A 160 5.71 -10.22 -13.06
C PRO A 160 7.13 -10.71 -13.36
N HIS A 161 7.75 -11.41 -12.41
CA HIS A 161 9.14 -11.89 -12.56
C HIS A 161 9.32 -13.39 -12.33
N GLN A 162 10.39 -13.95 -12.88
CA GLN A 162 10.85 -15.34 -12.70
C GLN A 162 12.38 -15.40 -12.89
N SER A 163 13.15 -15.58 -11.81
CA SER A 163 14.62 -15.49 -11.82
C SER A 163 15.36 -16.78 -12.17
N ASP A 164 14.75 -17.94 -11.98
CA ASP A 164 15.37 -19.26 -12.22
C ASP A 164 15.81 -19.48 -13.69
N VAL A 165 15.15 -18.85 -14.66
CA VAL A 165 15.59 -18.84 -16.07
C VAL A 165 16.91 -18.10 -16.26
N ALA A 166 17.12 -16.99 -15.53
CA ALA A 166 18.36 -16.23 -15.59
C ALA A 166 19.51 -17.03 -14.96
N PHE A 167 19.26 -17.64 -13.79
CA PHE A 167 20.23 -18.50 -13.10
C PHE A 167 20.69 -19.68 -13.97
N MET A 168 19.76 -20.34 -14.68
CA MET A 168 20.10 -21.40 -15.62
C MET A 168 21.08 -20.91 -16.72
N SER A 169 20.89 -19.70 -17.25
CA SER A 169 21.79 -19.14 -18.27
C SER A 169 23.21 -18.85 -17.76
N TRP A 170 23.38 -18.78 -16.44
CA TRP A 170 24.67 -18.53 -15.79
C TRP A 170 25.30 -19.80 -15.22
N PHE A 171 24.71 -20.97 -15.46
CA PHE A 171 25.11 -22.23 -14.83
C PHE A 171 25.04 -22.19 -13.30
N MET A 172 24.05 -21.50 -12.75
CA MET A 172 23.88 -21.36 -11.30
C MET A 172 22.84 -22.36 -10.79
N PRO A 173 23.22 -23.35 -9.94
CA PRO A 173 22.25 -24.27 -9.34
C PRO A 173 21.22 -23.50 -8.53
N THR A 174 19.95 -23.85 -8.70
CA THR A 174 18.83 -23.05 -8.20
C THR A 174 17.97 -23.85 -7.22
N LEU A 175 17.93 -23.36 -5.98
CA LEU A 175 17.10 -23.88 -4.89
C LEU A 175 15.77 -23.10 -4.83
N HIS A 176 14.67 -23.82 -4.67
CA HIS A 176 13.32 -23.24 -4.60
C HIS A 176 12.53 -23.75 -3.38
N PRO A 177 12.73 -23.13 -2.20
CA PRO A 177 12.02 -23.49 -0.99
C PRO A 177 10.52 -23.18 -1.08
N ALA A 178 9.70 -23.95 -0.37
CA ALA A 178 8.25 -23.80 -0.37
C ALA A 178 7.69 -22.92 0.76
N SER A 179 8.45 -22.72 1.84
CA SER A 179 7.99 -22.01 3.06
C SER A 179 9.12 -21.30 3.80
N VAL A 180 8.76 -20.48 4.79
CA VAL A 180 9.73 -19.83 5.71
C VAL A 180 10.57 -20.86 6.47
N SER A 181 9.99 -22.03 6.81
CA SER A 181 10.73 -23.13 7.44
C SER A 181 11.81 -23.69 6.50
N GLU A 182 11.46 -23.88 5.22
CA GLU A 182 12.41 -24.39 4.24
C GLU A 182 13.49 -23.38 3.86
N TYR A 183 13.34 -22.09 4.16
CA TYR A 183 14.43 -21.12 3.95
C TYR A 183 15.67 -21.50 4.75
N LEU A 184 15.51 -21.89 6.02
CA LEU A 184 16.64 -22.27 6.87
C LEU A 184 17.33 -23.53 6.33
N GLU A 185 16.54 -24.54 5.95
CA GLU A 185 17.04 -25.80 5.40
C GLU A 185 17.73 -25.60 4.05
N PHE A 186 17.12 -24.85 3.14
CA PHE A 186 17.65 -24.65 1.79
C PHE A 186 18.84 -23.68 1.80
N GLY A 187 18.91 -22.76 2.76
CA GLY A 187 20.09 -21.95 3.00
C GLY A 187 21.29 -22.79 3.43
N GLU A 188 21.08 -23.79 4.28
CA GLU A 188 22.11 -24.75 4.67
C GLU A 188 22.58 -25.60 3.47
N TYR A 189 21.65 -26.16 2.67
CA TYR A 189 21.99 -26.83 1.42
C TYR A 189 22.76 -25.90 0.47
N GLY A 190 22.38 -24.63 0.37
CA GLY A 190 22.99 -23.67 -0.54
C GLY A 190 24.46 -23.41 -0.22
N TYR A 191 24.82 -23.17 1.04
CA TYR A 191 26.22 -23.01 1.40
C TYR A 191 27.03 -24.30 1.24
N ALA A 192 26.49 -25.44 1.66
CA ALA A 192 27.17 -26.73 1.52
C ALA A 192 27.42 -27.08 0.03
N LEU A 193 26.42 -26.91 -0.82
CA LEU A 193 26.51 -27.13 -2.26
C LEU A 193 27.51 -26.15 -2.91
N SER A 194 27.47 -24.88 -2.52
CA SER A 194 28.39 -23.87 -3.06
C SER A 194 29.85 -24.17 -2.70
N ARG A 195 30.11 -24.52 -1.44
CA ARG A 195 31.44 -24.89 -0.94
C ARG A 195 31.98 -26.17 -1.57
N PHE A 196 31.11 -27.10 -1.97
CA PHE A 196 31.53 -28.32 -2.63
C PHE A 196 31.78 -28.13 -4.13
N SER A 197 30.84 -27.47 -4.83
CA SER A 197 30.86 -27.39 -6.29
C SER A 197 31.67 -26.23 -6.85
N GLY A 198 32.00 -25.22 -6.04
CA GLY A 198 32.58 -23.96 -6.51
C GLY A 198 31.61 -23.08 -7.29
N MET A 199 30.33 -23.48 -7.43
CA MET A 199 29.27 -22.64 -8.00
C MET A 199 28.65 -21.77 -6.92
N TRP A 200 28.17 -20.60 -7.33
CA TRP A 200 27.22 -19.83 -6.55
C TRP A 200 25.86 -20.51 -6.62
N VAL A 201 25.05 -20.41 -5.57
CA VAL A 201 23.75 -21.08 -5.52
C VAL A 201 22.64 -20.04 -5.57
N GLY A 202 21.82 -20.11 -6.62
CA GLY A 202 20.60 -19.33 -6.76
C GLY A 202 19.56 -19.79 -5.74
N PHE A 203 18.91 -18.85 -5.09
CA PHE A 203 17.90 -19.09 -4.07
C PHE A 203 16.67 -18.25 -4.39
N LYS A 204 15.60 -18.93 -4.84
CA LYS A 204 14.37 -18.27 -5.27
C LYS A 204 13.49 -17.94 -4.07
N ALA A 205 13.32 -16.64 -3.81
CA ALA A 205 12.52 -16.11 -2.71
C ALA A 205 11.30 -15.37 -3.26
N ILE A 206 10.14 -16.04 -3.31
CA ILE A 206 8.91 -15.43 -3.83
C ILE A 206 8.24 -14.51 -2.80
N SER A 207 7.51 -13.48 -3.27
CA SER A 207 6.84 -12.50 -2.41
C SER A 207 6.00 -13.11 -1.28
N GLU A 208 5.21 -14.15 -1.56
CA GLU A 208 4.34 -14.77 -0.54
C GLU A 208 5.12 -15.38 0.63
N ILE A 209 6.33 -15.87 0.42
CA ILE A 209 7.14 -16.44 1.50
C ILE A 209 7.92 -15.33 2.21
N VAL A 210 8.46 -14.37 1.47
CA VAL A 210 9.23 -13.25 2.04
C VAL A 210 8.36 -12.35 2.92
N GLU A 211 7.14 -12.04 2.46
CA GLU A 211 6.18 -11.17 3.14
C GLU A 211 5.33 -11.90 4.18
N SER A 212 5.51 -13.22 4.37
CA SER A 212 4.82 -13.96 5.42
C SER A 212 5.65 -14.13 6.70
N GLY A 213 4.95 -14.25 7.82
CA GLY A 213 5.45 -14.67 9.12
C GLY A 213 4.84 -16.00 9.53
N ALA A 214 5.66 -16.91 10.05
CA ALA A 214 5.21 -18.23 10.47
C ALA A 214 5.90 -18.70 11.75
N SER A 215 5.24 -19.60 12.47
CA SER A 215 5.88 -20.39 13.53
C SER A 215 6.70 -21.50 12.89
N VAL A 216 8.01 -21.49 13.09
CA VAL A 216 8.99 -22.41 12.49
C VAL A 216 9.59 -23.30 13.58
N ALA A 217 9.60 -24.61 13.34
CA ALA A 217 10.35 -25.55 14.16
C ALA A 217 11.82 -25.57 13.75
N LEU A 218 12.71 -25.43 14.72
CA LEU A 218 14.15 -25.49 14.53
C LEU A 218 14.60 -26.94 14.46
N ARG A 219 15.47 -27.22 13.49
CA ARG A 219 16.02 -28.56 13.24
C ARG A 219 17.51 -28.55 13.57
N ALA A 220 18.01 -29.69 14.02
CA ALA A 220 19.44 -29.89 14.18
C ALA A 220 20.16 -29.70 12.83
N PRO A 221 21.41 -29.17 12.83
CA PRO A 221 22.22 -29.04 11.62
C PRO A 221 22.38 -30.36 10.88
N ARG A 222 22.43 -30.30 9.54
CA ARG A 222 22.61 -31.46 8.69
C ARG A 222 24.06 -31.90 8.66
N VAL A 223 24.25 -33.21 8.63
CA VAL A 223 25.54 -33.83 8.31
C VAL A 223 25.52 -34.18 6.83
N PHE A 224 26.31 -33.45 6.03
CA PHE A 224 26.45 -33.70 4.60
C PHE A 224 27.44 -34.83 4.35
N ARG A 225 27.06 -35.78 3.49
CA ARG A 225 27.91 -36.85 3.01
C ARG A 225 28.89 -36.31 1.98
N THR A 226 30.14 -36.76 2.05
CA THR A 226 31.15 -36.46 1.03
C THR A 226 30.77 -37.13 -0.29
N PRO A 227 30.59 -36.36 -1.38
CA PRO A 227 30.26 -36.94 -2.68
C PRO A 227 31.44 -37.68 -3.31
N ASP A 228 31.14 -38.74 -4.07
CA ASP A 228 32.11 -39.42 -4.93
C ASP A 228 32.34 -38.58 -6.20
N PHE A 229 33.38 -37.74 -6.18
CA PHE A 229 33.73 -36.86 -7.27
C PHE A 229 35.22 -36.51 -7.25
N THR A 230 35.86 -36.53 -8.41
CA THR A 230 37.25 -36.08 -8.57
C THR A 230 37.27 -34.72 -9.27
N ALA A 231 37.83 -33.71 -8.60
CA ALA A 231 37.96 -32.38 -9.17
C ALA A 231 38.92 -32.36 -10.39
N PRO A 232 38.64 -31.53 -11.41
CA PRO A 232 39.52 -31.40 -12.58
C PRO A 232 40.86 -30.76 -12.19
N PRO A 233 41.90 -30.87 -13.05
CA PRO A 233 43.16 -30.15 -12.87
C PRO A 233 42.93 -28.65 -12.66
N GLY A 234 43.51 -28.12 -11.57
CA GLY A 234 43.37 -26.71 -11.19
C GLY A 234 42.07 -26.36 -10.44
N GLY A 235 41.27 -27.35 -10.05
CA GLY A 235 40.18 -27.22 -9.07
C GLY A 235 38.89 -26.58 -9.59
N LEU A 236 37.90 -26.52 -8.69
CA LEU A 236 36.57 -25.96 -8.97
C LEU A 236 36.43 -24.49 -8.51
N HIS A 237 37.21 -24.08 -7.51
CA HIS A 237 36.99 -22.82 -6.80
C HIS A 237 37.65 -21.62 -7.46
N TYR A 238 37.40 -20.44 -6.88
CA TYR A 238 38.11 -19.22 -7.27
C TYR A 238 39.63 -19.46 -7.25
N ARG A 239 40.31 -18.99 -8.28
CA ARG A 239 41.77 -19.03 -8.41
C ARG A 239 42.26 -17.82 -9.21
N TRP A 240 43.50 -17.44 -9.01
CA TRP A 240 44.17 -16.41 -9.81
C TRP A 240 45.62 -16.81 -10.13
N PRO A 241 46.13 -16.60 -11.36
CA PRO A 241 45.45 -16.04 -12.52
C PRO A 241 44.48 -17.03 -13.19
N ASP A 242 43.36 -16.52 -13.68
CA ASP A 242 42.37 -17.28 -14.45
C ASP A 242 41.90 -16.44 -15.64
N LEU A 243 42.75 -16.39 -16.67
CA LEU A 243 42.60 -15.50 -17.82
C LEU A 243 41.39 -15.89 -18.70
N PRO A 244 40.85 -14.99 -19.53
CA PRO A 244 39.75 -15.32 -20.45
C PRO A 244 40.10 -16.46 -21.42
N GLY A 245 39.18 -17.42 -21.61
CA GLY A 245 39.31 -18.51 -22.59
C GLY A 245 38.40 -19.71 -22.31
N PRO A 246 38.43 -20.76 -23.17
CA PRO A 246 37.57 -21.95 -23.07
C PRO A 246 37.63 -22.71 -21.73
N GLN A 247 38.76 -22.61 -21.01
CA GLN A 247 38.95 -23.21 -19.69
C GLN A 247 37.89 -22.77 -18.65
N ILE A 248 37.28 -21.59 -18.82
CA ILE A 248 36.19 -21.13 -17.95
C ILE A 248 34.94 -21.98 -18.18
N GLU A 249 34.62 -22.30 -19.44
CA GLU A 249 33.47 -23.12 -19.82
C GLU A 249 33.68 -24.59 -19.42
N GLU A 250 34.87 -25.15 -19.68
CA GLU A 250 35.24 -26.50 -19.23
C GLU A 250 35.10 -26.65 -17.71
N ARG A 251 35.52 -25.64 -16.95
CA ARG A 251 35.35 -25.65 -15.50
C ARG A 251 33.89 -25.48 -15.09
N LEU A 252 33.09 -24.66 -15.77
CA LEU A 252 31.65 -24.56 -15.52
C LEU A 252 30.93 -25.90 -15.71
N GLU A 253 31.32 -26.67 -16.72
CA GLU A 253 30.82 -28.03 -16.93
C GLU A 253 31.25 -28.96 -15.79
N ALA A 254 32.53 -28.97 -15.42
CA ALA A 254 33.02 -29.77 -14.29
C ALA A 254 32.32 -29.42 -12.96
N LYS A 255 32.09 -28.13 -12.71
CA LYS A 255 31.32 -27.61 -11.58
C LYS A 255 29.86 -28.13 -11.61
N LYS A 256 29.21 -28.16 -12.77
CA LYS A 256 27.86 -28.72 -12.93
C LYS A 256 27.84 -30.22 -12.60
N HIS A 257 28.87 -30.97 -12.98
CA HIS A 257 29.01 -32.38 -12.58
C HIS A 257 29.23 -32.55 -11.08
N ALA A 258 29.98 -31.64 -10.43
CA ALA A 258 30.09 -31.62 -8.97
C ALA A 258 28.71 -31.37 -8.31
N VAL A 259 27.86 -30.50 -8.87
CA VAL A 259 26.49 -30.32 -8.39
C VAL A 259 25.69 -31.62 -8.45
N TYR A 260 25.76 -32.38 -9.56
CA TYR A 260 25.09 -33.68 -9.65
C TYR A 260 25.61 -34.68 -8.63
N ALA A 261 26.93 -34.76 -8.43
CA ALA A 261 27.53 -35.64 -7.42
C ALA A 261 27.06 -35.27 -6.01
N PHE A 262 27.02 -33.97 -5.69
CA PHE A 262 26.51 -33.48 -4.41
C PHE A 262 25.05 -33.87 -4.19
N ALA A 263 24.18 -33.62 -5.17
CA ALA A 263 22.76 -33.93 -5.06
C ALA A 263 22.51 -35.45 -4.91
N LYS A 264 23.32 -36.29 -5.58
CA LYS A 264 23.25 -37.75 -5.42
C LYS A 264 23.67 -38.21 -4.02
N ALA A 265 24.73 -37.64 -3.46
CA ALA A 265 25.19 -37.99 -2.13
C ALA A 265 24.31 -37.40 -1.01
N ASN A 266 23.69 -36.25 -1.29
CA ASN A 266 22.87 -35.47 -0.38
C ASN A 266 21.55 -35.06 -1.07
N PRO A 267 20.57 -35.98 -1.17
CA PRO A 267 19.30 -35.70 -1.84
C PRO A 267 18.65 -34.42 -1.31
N ILE A 268 18.44 -33.48 -2.22
CA ILE A 268 17.75 -32.20 -1.96
C ILE A 268 16.26 -32.36 -2.26
N ASP A 269 15.96 -33.04 -3.36
CA ASP A 269 14.62 -33.43 -3.76
C ASP A 269 14.08 -34.53 -2.82
N ARG A 270 12.76 -34.59 -2.66
CA ARG A 270 12.11 -35.52 -1.73
C ARG A 270 10.97 -36.27 -2.39
N ARG A 271 10.89 -37.58 -2.13
CA ARG A 271 9.67 -38.37 -2.30
C ARG A 271 8.82 -38.19 -1.05
N ILE A 272 7.66 -37.55 -1.18
CA ILE A 272 6.85 -37.13 -0.03
C ILE A 272 6.13 -38.32 0.60
N TYR A 273 5.57 -39.21 -0.23
CA TYR A 273 4.92 -40.42 0.24
C TYR A 273 5.80 -41.66 0.00
N ASP A 274 6.65 -41.66 -1.03
CA ASP A 274 7.57 -42.76 -1.35
C ASP A 274 6.82 -44.09 -1.49
N VAL A 275 5.97 -44.16 -2.52
CA VAL A 275 5.08 -45.29 -2.77
C VAL A 275 5.72 -46.20 -3.83
N PRO A 276 6.22 -47.41 -3.48
CA PRO A 276 7.07 -48.24 -4.34
C PRO A 276 6.46 -48.58 -5.72
N ASP A 277 5.14 -48.78 -5.78
CA ASP A 277 4.42 -49.21 -7.00
C ASP A 277 3.37 -48.17 -7.47
N ALA A 278 3.59 -46.89 -7.15
CA ALA A 278 2.64 -45.85 -7.55
C ALA A 278 2.55 -45.69 -9.07
N THR A 279 1.33 -45.85 -9.61
CA THR A 279 1.04 -45.76 -11.04
C THR A 279 0.91 -44.31 -11.55
N TYR A 280 0.67 -43.36 -10.64
CA TYR A 280 0.62 -41.93 -10.93
C TYR A 280 1.70 -41.18 -10.15
N GLY A 281 2.32 -40.19 -10.78
CA GLY A 281 3.31 -39.34 -10.13
C GLY A 281 2.96 -37.87 -10.28
N ILE A 282 3.13 -37.10 -9.20
CA ILE A 282 3.04 -35.65 -9.24
C ILE A 282 4.41 -35.07 -8.92
N VAL A 283 4.98 -34.32 -9.85
CA VAL A 283 6.23 -33.58 -9.64
C VAL A 283 5.85 -32.16 -9.25
N THR A 284 6.48 -31.58 -8.23
CA THR A 284 6.17 -30.23 -7.79
C THR A 284 7.37 -29.51 -7.18
N THR A 285 7.32 -28.19 -7.02
CA THR A 285 8.42 -27.39 -6.47
C THR A 285 7.92 -26.12 -5.78
N GLY A 286 8.72 -25.57 -4.86
CA GLY A 286 8.46 -24.30 -4.19
C GLY A 286 7.04 -24.20 -3.63
N LYS A 287 6.46 -22.99 -3.67
CA LYS A 287 5.07 -22.76 -3.22
C LYS A 287 4.05 -23.69 -3.88
N ALA A 288 4.23 -24.03 -5.16
CA ALA A 288 3.30 -24.88 -5.89
C ALA A 288 3.13 -26.27 -5.25
N HIS A 289 4.16 -26.74 -4.51
CA HIS A 289 4.05 -27.95 -3.70
C HIS A 289 2.99 -27.80 -2.61
N LEU A 290 3.01 -26.70 -1.87
CA LEU A 290 2.04 -26.51 -0.80
C LEU A 290 0.64 -26.24 -1.35
N ASP A 291 0.53 -25.57 -2.50
CA ASP A 291 -0.75 -25.42 -3.17
C ASP A 291 -1.32 -26.78 -3.63
N LEU A 292 -0.46 -27.70 -4.08
CA LEU A 292 -0.81 -29.10 -4.37
C LEU A 292 -1.30 -29.83 -3.12
N MET A 293 -0.57 -29.75 -2.01
CA MET A 293 -0.96 -30.42 -0.76
C MET A 293 -2.33 -29.91 -0.27
N GLU A 294 -2.60 -28.60 -0.41
CA GLU A 294 -3.91 -28.05 -0.08
C GLU A 294 -5.01 -28.50 -1.06
N ALA A 295 -4.73 -28.56 -2.36
CA ALA A 295 -5.68 -29.03 -3.36
C ALA A 295 -6.09 -30.49 -3.11
N LEU A 296 -5.12 -31.36 -2.80
CA LEU A 296 -5.35 -32.76 -2.43
C LEU A 296 -6.21 -32.86 -1.16
N ARG A 297 -5.88 -32.08 -0.11
CA ARG A 297 -6.67 -32.02 1.13
C ARG A 297 -8.12 -31.60 0.87
N LEU A 298 -8.33 -30.55 0.06
CA LEU A 298 -9.67 -30.06 -0.28
C LEU A 298 -10.48 -31.08 -1.10
N MET A 299 -9.82 -31.91 -1.90
CA MET A 299 -10.44 -33.00 -2.65
C MET A 299 -10.67 -34.28 -1.81
N GLY A 300 -10.26 -34.28 -0.54
CA GLY A 300 -10.34 -35.46 0.32
C GLY A 300 -9.38 -36.57 -0.09
N LEU A 301 -8.23 -36.20 -0.65
CA LEU A 301 -7.10 -37.07 -0.98
C LEU A 301 -5.98 -36.80 0.02
N ASP A 302 -6.13 -37.31 1.24
CA ASP A 302 -5.04 -37.30 2.21
C ASP A 302 -3.93 -38.30 1.83
N GLU A 303 -2.88 -38.37 2.64
CA GLU A 303 -1.76 -39.28 2.39
C GLU A 303 -2.23 -40.75 2.32
N ALA A 304 -3.11 -41.18 3.23
CA ALA A 304 -3.61 -42.54 3.27
C ALA A 304 -4.38 -42.88 1.98
N ALA A 305 -5.26 -41.98 1.53
CA ALA A 305 -5.97 -42.12 0.27
C ALA A 305 -5.00 -42.17 -0.92
N CYS A 306 -4.03 -41.26 -1.00
CA CYS A 306 -3.03 -41.23 -2.08
C CYS A 306 -2.22 -42.54 -2.14
N ARG A 307 -1.77 -43.05 -1.00
CA ARG A 307 -1.07 -44.35 -0.91
C ARG A 307 -1.94 -45.49 -1.41
N SER A 308 -3.22 -45.53 -1.01
CA SER A 308 -4.14 -46.62 -1.37
C SER A 308 -4.43 -46.72 -2.87
N ILE A 309 -4.44 -45.58 -3.58
CA ILE A 309 -4.73 -45.52 -5.02
C ILE A 309 -3.45 -45.43 -5.88
N GLY A 310 -2.27 -45.42 -5.26
CA GLY A 310 -0.99 -45.43 -5.97
C GLY A 310 -0.60 -44.07 -6.57
N ILE A 311 -0.82 -42.97 -5.84
CA ILE A 311 -0.27 -41.64 -6.16
C ILE A 311 0.97 -41.39 -5.30
N ASP A 312 2.07 -41.00 -5.93
CA ASP A 312 3.27 -40.51 -5.25
C ASP A 312 3.62 -39.09 -5.67
N ILE A 313 4.34 -38.36 -4.82
CA ILE A 313 4.71 -36.97 -5.02
C ILE A 313 6.22 -36.80 -4.92
N TYR A 314 6.83 -36.26 -5.97
CA TYR A 314 8.23 -35.87 -6.01
C TYR A 314 8.36 -34.37 -5.90
N LYS A 315 8.85 -33.90 -4.76
CA LYS A 315 9.11 -32.50 -4.50
C LYS A 315 10.55 -32.15 -4.89
N VAL A 316 10.68 -31.35 -5.95
CA VAL A 316 11.95 -30.80 -6.43
C VAL A 316 12.37 -29.64 -5.54
N GLY A 317 13.51 -29.78 -4.88
CA GLY A 317 14.18 -28.73 -4.13
C GLY A 317 15.21 -27.98 -4.97
N MET A 318 15.91 -28.68 -5.88
CA MET A 318 16.85 -28.08 -6.84
C MET A 318 16.25 -28.07 -8.24
N VAL A 319 15.74 -26.90 -8.65
CA VAL A 319 15.01 -26.71 -9.93
C VAL A 319 15.91 -26.87 -11.13
N TRP A 320 17.17 -26.43 -11.00
CA TRP A 320 18.19 -26.60 -12.03
C TRP A 320 19.56 -26.76 -11.38
N PRO A 321 20.44 -27.65 -11.89
CA PRO A 321 20.09 -28.75 -12.79
C PRO A 321 19.21 -29.78 -12.04
N LEU A 322 18.21 -30.36 -12.70
CA LEU A 322 17.34 -31.37 -12.08
C LEU A 322 18.16 -32.62 -11.72
N ALA A 323 17.99 -33.17 -10.51
CA ALA A 323 18.73 -34.33 -10.02
C ALA A 323 18.46 -35.59 -10.88
N LEU A 324 19.32 -35.83 -11.88
CA LEU A 324 19.08 -36.80 -12.96
C LEU A 324 18.65 -38.18 -12.47
N HIS A 325 19.42 -38.78 -11.55
CA HIS A 325 19.15 -40.15 -11.07
C HIS A 325 17.83 -40.25 -10.30
N ASP A 326 17.64 -39.41 -9.28
CA ASP A 326 16.45 -39.44 -8.44
C ASP A 326 15.18 -39.13 -9.23
N ALA A 327 15.26 -38.17 -10.16
CA ALA A 327 14.20 -37.81 -11.07
C ALA A 327 13.82 -38.97 -12.02
N MET A 328 14.81 -39.62 -12.64
CA MET A 328 14.57 -40.76 -13.54
C MET A 328 14.11 -42.02 -12.79
N ASP A 329 14.57 -42.21 -11.56
CA ASP A 329 14.09 -43.29 -10.69
C ASP A 329 12.65 -43.05 -10.23
N PHE A 330 12.22 -41.80 -10.08
CA PHE A 330 10.83 -41.48 -9.70
C PHE A 330 9.84 -41.79 -10.82
N VAL A 331 10.18 -41.49 -12.07
CA VAL A 331 9.24 -41.68 -13.20
C VAL A 331 9.14 -43.13 -13.68
N ARG A 332 10.04 -44.02 -13.22
CA ARG A 332 10.04 -45.44 -13.58
C ARG A 332 8.71 -46.11 -13.18
N GLY A 333 8.12 -46.86 -14.12
CA GLY A 333 6.89 -47.63 -13.88
C GLY A 333 5.60 -46.79 -13.76
N LYS A 334 5.69 -45.45 -13.87
CA LYS A 334 4.52 -44.57 -13.78
C LYS A 334 3.81 -44.47 -15.14
N ARG A 335 2.49 -44.54 -15.11
CA ARG A 335 1.65 -44.37 -16.30
C ARG A 335 1.58 -42.90 -16.71
N GLU A 336 1.31 -42.02 -15.75
CA GLU A 336 1.23 -40.58 -15.99
C GLU A 336 2.01 -39.81 -14.93
N ILE A 337 2.71 -38.77 -15.39
CA ILE A 337 3.34 -37.75 -14.56
C ILE A 337 2.67 -36.41 -14.80
N LEU A 338 2.23 -35.75 -13.73
CA LEU A 338 1.81 -34.36 -13.74
C LEU A 338 2.89 -33.48 -13.11
N VAL A 339 3.43 -32.53 -13.87
CA VAL A 339 4.39 -31.53 -13.38
C VAL A 339 3.65 -30.26 -12.97
N VAL A 340 3.68 -29.95 -11.69
CA VAL A 340 3.07 -28.78 -11.06
C VAL A 340 4.15 -27.79 -10.66
N GLU A 341 4.45 -26.86 -11.56
CA GLU A 341 5.37 -25.73 -11.35
C GLU A 341 4.70 -24.41 -11.75
N GLU A 342 5.14 -23.28 -11.20
CA GLU A 342 4.57 -21.95 -11.48
C GLU A 342 5.43 -21.17 -12.48
N LYS A 343 4.81 -20.27 -13.27
CA LYS A 343 5.44 -19.54 -14.40
C LYS A 343 5.90 -20.47 -15.53
N ARG A 344 7.07 -20.24 -16.15
CA ARG A 344 7.57 -21.09 -17.26
C ARG A 344 7.96 -22.48 -16.76
N GLY A 345 7.78 -23.49 -17.59
CA GLY A 345 8.10 -24.88 -17.25
C GLY A 345 9.59 -25.19 -17.41
N ILE A 346 10.35 -25.25 -16.31
CA ILE A 346 11.78 -25.57 -16.29
C ILE A 346 11.98 -27.05 -15.93
N ILE A 347 11.21 -27.56 -14.97
CA ILE A 347 11.30 -28.95 -14.52
C ILE A 347 10.73 -29.88 -15.61
N GLU A 348 9.54 -29.55 -16.14
CA GLU A 348 8.92 -30.32 -17.22
C GLU A 348 9.84 -30.41 -18.45
N SER A 349 10.53 -29.32 -18.79
CA SER A 349 11.45 -29.27 -19.93
C SER A 349 12.67 -30.19 -19.73
N GLN A 350 13.28 -30.19 -18.54
CA GLN A 350 14.42 -31.05 -18.23
C GLN A 350 14.05 -32.54 -18.21
N PHE A 351 12.89 -32.90 -17.67
CA PHE A 351 12.41 -34.29 -17.77
C PHE A 351 12.27 -34.73 -19.22
N LYS A 352 11.67 -33.89 -20.06
CA LYS A 352 11.49 -34.19 -21.49
C LYS A 352 12.84 -34.34 -22.18
N GLU A 353 13.79 -33.46 -21.92
CA GLU A 353 15.18 -33.57 -22.41
C GLU A 353 15.82 -34.90 -21.97
N TYR A 354 15.75 -35.24 -20.68
CA TYR A 354 16.30 -36.49 -20.15
C TYR A 354 15.69 -37.73 -20.81
N PHE A 355 14.40 -37.70 -21.20
CA PHE A 355 13.78 -38.82 -21.92
C PHE A 355 14.31 -39.04 -23.34
N TYR A 356 14.89 -38.02 -23.96
CA TYR A 356 15.54 -38.15 -25.26
C TYR A 356 17.02 -38.54 -25.11
N ASP A 357 17.72 -37.95 -24.13
CA ASP A 357 19.16 -38.15 -23.97
C ASP A 357 19.51 -39.46 -23.25
N TYR A 358 18.67 -39.91 -22.32
CA TYR A 358 18.87 -41.14 -21.53
C TYR A 358 17.80 -42.16 -21.89
N PRO A 359 17.98 -42.95 -22.99
CA PRO A 359 17.01 -43.95 -23.40
C PRO A 359 16.76 -44.97 -22.28
N GLY A 360 15.52 -45.06 -21.81
CA GLY A 360 15.14 -45.87 -20.64
C GLY A 360 13.63 -45.86 -20.38
N SER A 361 13.21 -45.99 -19.11
CA SER A 361 11.81 -45.93 -18.70
C SER A 361 11.29 -44.49 -18.73
N LYS A 362 10.35 -44.21 -19.64
CA LYS A 362 9.54 -42.98 -19.65
C LYS A 362 8.09 -43.32 -19.31
N PRO A 363 7.32 -42.39 -18.71
CA PRO A 363 5.89 -42.62 -18.50
C PRO A 363 5.15 -42.66 -19.84
N GLU A 364 3.95 -43.25 -19.87
CA GLU A 364 3.08 -43.21 -21.06
C GLU A 364 2.70 -41.76 -21.39
N ARG A 365 2.54 -40.92 -20.36
CA ARG A 365 2.18 -39.51 -20.47
C ARG A 365 2.96 -38.66 -19.47
N MET A 366 3.45 -37.51 -19.93
CA MET A 366 3.92 -36.43 -19.06
C MET A 366 3.21 -35.14 -19.45
N VAL A 367 2.47 -34.59 -18.49
CA VAL A 367 1.67 -33.38 -18.65
C VAL A 367 2.05 -32.35 -17.59
N GLY A 368 1.75 -31.09 -17.83
CA GLY A 368 2.09 -30.00 -16.90
C GLY A 368 1.58 -28.68 -17.42
N LYS A 369 2.42 -27.92 -18.12
CA LYS A 369 2.01 -26.70 -18.84
C LYS A 369 1.02 -27.01 -19.94
N HIS A 370 1.23 -28.12 -20.63
CA HIS A 370 0.33 -28.63 -21.66
C HIS A 370 -0.11 -30.05 -21.31
N ASP A 371 -1.28 -30.44 -21.81
CA ASP A 371 -1.73 -31.83 -21.80
C ASP A 371 -1.18 -32.62 -23.01
N GLU A 372 -1.58 -33.88 -23.15
CA GLU A 372 -1.15 -34.76 -24.23
C GLU A 372 -1.56 -34.30 -25.63
N THR A 373 -2.52 -33.38 -25.75
CA THR A 373 -2.99 -32.81 -27.04
C THR A 373 -2.27 -31.51 -27.39
N GLY A 374 -1.42 -31.00 -26.49
CA GLY A 374 -0.81 -29.69 -26.60
C GLY A 374 -1.70 -28.55 -26.12
N ALA A 375 -2.89 -28.83 -25.57
CA ALA A 375 -3.74 -27.80 -24.98
C ALA A 375 -3.18 -27.38 -23.61
N ARG A 376 -3.36 -26.09 -23.27
CA ARG A 376 -2.83 -25.53 -22.02
C ARG A 376 -3.52 -26.15 -20.80
N LEU A 377 -2.74 -26.74 -19.89
CA LEU A 377 -3.22 -27.39 -18.67
C LEU A 377 -2.95 -26.52 -17.43
N ILE A 378 -1.68 -26.28 -17.09
CA ILE A 378 -1.27 -25.33 -16.02
C ILE A 378 -0.74 -24.05 -16.66
N SER A 379 -1.36 -22.92 -16.34
CA SER A 379 -0.98 -21.60 -16.88
C SER A 379 0.40 -21.16 -16.41
N TRP A 380 1.18 -20.53 -17.29
CA TRP A 380 2.36 -19.74 -16.89
C TRP A 380 2.00 -18.30 -16.46
N ILE A 381 0.74 -17.88 -16.67
CA ILE A 381 0.21 -16.55 -16.36
C ILE A 381 -0.43 -16.57 -14.98
N GLY A 382 -0.17 -15.53 -14.19
CA GLY A 382 -0.73 -15.37 -12.84
C GLY A 382 0.04 -16.16 -11.78
N GLU A 383 -0.57 -16.24 -10.60
CA GLU A 383 -0.15 -17.07 -9.48
C GLU A 383 -0.98 -18.37 -9.48
N LEU A 384 -0.40 -19.48 -9.03
CA LEU A 384 -1.16 -20.72 -8.85
C LEU A 384 -2.03 -20.63 -7.58
N SER A 385 -3.19 -21.29 -7.57
CA SER A 385 -4.02 -21.43 -6.38
C SER A 385 -4.49 -22.88 -6.19
N PRO A 386 -4.73 -23.33 -4.94
CA PRO A 386 -5.17 -24.70 -4.68
C PRO A 386 -6.47 -25.07 -5.39
N ARG A 387 -7.47 -24.18 -5.41
CA ARG A 387 -8.72 -24.46 -6.14
C ARG A 387 -8.53 -24.58 -7.65
N ALA A 388 -7.72 -23.71 -8.26
CA ALA A 388 -7.43 -23.83 -9.69
C ALA A 388 -6.73 -25.16 -10.00
N LEU A 389 -5.82 -25.57 -9.13
CA LEU A 389 -5.13 -26.85 -9.22
C LEU A 389 -6.05 -28.04 -8.95
N ALA A 390 -7.01 -27.94 -8.03
CA ALA A 390 -8.01 -29.00 -7.77
C ALA A 390 -8.82 -29.32 -9.05
N GLY A 391 -9.17 -28.31 -9.85
CA GLY A 391 -9.80 -28.52 -11.15
C GLY A 391 -8.89 -29.24 -12.16
N VAL A 392 -7.58 -28.96 -12.15
CA VAL A 392 -6.59 -29.67 -12.97
C VAL A 392 -6.46 -31.13 -12.52
N LEU A 393 -6.28 -31.35 -11.21
CA LEU A 393 -6.16 -32.68 -10.60
C LEU A 393 -7.39 -33.54 -10.89
N ALA A 394 -8.59 -33.00 -10.71
CA ALA A 394 -9.82 -33.72 -11.01
C ALA A 394 -9.89 -34.17 -12.47
N ARG A 395 -9.54 -33.30 -13.44
CA ARG A 395 -9.52 -33.68 -14.86
C ARG A 395 -8.56 -34.82 -15.18
N ARG A 396 -7.47 -34.98 -14.41
CA ARG A 396 -6.46 -36.03 -14.64
C ARG A 396 -6.72 -37.31 -13.85
N LEU A 397 -7.09 -37.16 -12.59
CA LEU A 397 -7.24 -38.27 -11.65
C LEU A 397 -8.60 -38.97 -11.76
N ASP A 398 -9.68 -38.24 -12.07
CA ASP A 398 -11.03 -38.83 -12.12
C ASP A 398 -11.16 -39.95 -13.18
N PRO A 399 -10.62 -39.82 -14.42
CA PRO A 399 -10.61 -40.91 -15.39
C PRO A 399 -9.75 -42.12 -15.00
N MET A 400 -8.73 -41.90 -14.17
CA MET A 400 -7.84 -42.97 -13.70
C MET A 400 -8.41 -43.71 -12.48
N PHE A 401 -9.21 -43.02 -11.67
CA PHE A 401 -9.78 -43.55 -10.43
C PHE A 401 -11.31 -43.32 -10.38
N PRO A 402 -12.10 -43.95 -11.28
CA PRO A 402 -13.51 -43.63 -11.52
C PRO A 402 -14.50 -43.91 -10.36
N GLY A 403 -14.03 -44.26 -9.16
CA GLY A 403 -14.87 -44.45 -7.96
C GLY A 403 -14.81 -43.32 -6.93
N LEU A 404 -13.90 -42.35 -7.11
CA LEU A 404 -13.65 -41.29 -6.11
C LEU A 404 -14.51 -40.05 -6.30
N ASN A 405 -15.13 -39.89 -7.48
CA ASN A 405 -15.97 -38.75 -7.86
C ASN A 405 -15.26 -37.39 -7.68
N LEU A 406 -14.00 -37.33 -8.10
CA LEU A 406 -13.12 -36.17 -7.93
C LEU A 406 -13.60 -34.96 -8.73
N ALA A 407 -14.20 -35.20 -9.90
CA ALA A 407 -14.81 -34.14 -10.70
C ALA A 407 -15.91 -33.39 -9.92
N ALA A 408 -16.81 -34.12 -9.24
CA ALA A 408 -17.85 -33.50 -8.44
C ALA A 408 -17.28 -32.81 -7.19
N ARG A 409 -16.29 -33.41 -6.52
CA ARG A 409 -15.62 -32.78 -5.37
C ARG A 409 -14.96 -31.45 -5.76
N ALA A 410 -14.24 -31.42 -6.87
CA ALA A 410 -13.63 -30.19 -7.38
C ALA A 410 -14.68 -29.15 -7.82
N ALA A 411 -15.79 -29.59 -8.43
CA ALA A 411 -16.90 -28.69 -8.77
C ALA A 411 -17.54 -28.07 -7.52
N ALA A 412 -17.68 -28.82 -6.42
CA ALA A 412 -18.18 -28.30 -5.14
C ALA A 412 -17.21 -27.29 -4.49
N LEU A 413 -15.92 -27.32 -4.86
CA LEU A 413 -14.95 -26.29 -4.48
C LEU A 413 -15.02 -25.05 -5.38
N MET A 414 -15.72 -25.09 -6.52
CA MET A 414 -15.83 -23.91 -7.37
C MET A 414 -16.80 -22.94 -6.73
N PRO A 415 -16.39 -21.71 -6.41
CA PRO A 415 -17.15 -20.96 -5.45
C PRO A 415 -18.15 -20.04 -6.18
N GLU A 416 -19.31 -19.77 -5.58
CA GLU A 416 -20.42 -19.10 -6.28
C GLU A 416 -20.05 -17.70 -6.79
N ALA A 417 -20.47 -17.33 -8.00
CA ALA A 417 -20.14 -16.03 -8.60
C ALA A 417 -20.71 -14.84 -7.81
N ALA A 418 -21.80 -15.04 -7.07
CA ALA A 418 -22.55 -13.99 -6.38
C ALA A 418 -21.84 -13.35 -5.17
N ARG A 419 -20.67 -13.86 -4.73
CA ARG A 419 -19.97 -13.35 -3.52
C ARG A 419 -19.04 -12.16 -3.76
N THR A 420 -18.68 -11.88 -5.02
CA THR A 420 -17.78 -10.77 -5.33
C THR A 420 -18.57 -9.48 -5.23
N ILE A 421 -18.23 -8.65 -4.26
CA ILE A 421 -18.88 -7.37 -4.05
C ILE A 421 -18.28 -6.36 -5.02
N ASN A 422 -19.17 -5.70 -5.77
CA ASN A 422 -18.81 -4.55 -6.58
C ASN A 422 -19.86 -3.46 -6.33
N VAL A 423 -19.52 -2.52 -5.44
CA VAL A 423 -20.34 -1.33 -5.18
C VAL A 423 -19.71 -0.17 -5.93
N SER A 424 -20.48 0.42 -6.86
CA SER A 424 -20.10 1.62 -7.58
C SER A 424 -19.80 2.77 -6.61
N GLY A 425 -18.87 3.65 -6.99
CA GLY A 425 -18.40 4.75 -6.14
C GLY A 425 -16.95 4.58 -5.69
N ALA A 426 -16.61 5.11 -4.51
CA ALA A 426 -15.23 5.33 -4.11
C ALA A 426 -14.37 4.05 -4.09
N THR A 427 -13.24 4.06 -4.81
CA THR A 427 -12.26 2.97 -4.79
C THR A 427 -10.96 3.41 -4.10
N ARG A 428 -10.27 2.46 -3.48
CA ARG A 428 -8.97 2.70 -2.82
C ARG A 428 -7.84 2.60 -3.84
N THR A 429 -7.70 3.62 -4.68
CA THR A 429 -6.54 3.75 -5.58
C THR A 429 -5.29 4.21 -4.80
N PRO A 430 -4.08 3.73 -5.15
CA PRO A 430 -2.84 4.20 -4.53
C PRO A 430 -2.72 5.74 -4.61
N TYR A 431 -2.47 6.39 -3.46
CA TYR A 431 -2.45 7.85 -3.36
C TYR A 431 -1.27 8.41 -2.57
N PHE A 432 -0.98 9.71 -2.77
CA PHE A 432 0.07 10.38 -2.03
C PHE A 432 -0.32 10.61 -0.56
N CYS A 433 0.69 10.50 0.31
CA CYS A 433 0.53 10.84 1.72
C CYS A 433 0.11 12.32 1.90
N SER A 434 -0.60 12.63 2.98
CA SER A 434 -0.90 14.02 3.35
C SER A 434 0.37 14.87 3.43
N GLY A 435 0.43 16.00 2.71
CA GLY A 435 1.60 16.87 2.65
C GLY A 435 2.81 16.28 1.90
N CYS A 436 2.60 15.30 1.01
CA CYS A 436 3.68 14.69 0.24
C CYS A 436 4.33 15.71 -0.74
N PRO A 437 5.68 15.76 -0.84
CA PRO A 437 6.36 16.64 -1.79
C PRO A 437 6.02 16.34 -3.25
N HIS A 438 5.63 15.10 -3.57
CA HIS A 438 5.19 14.70 -4.92
C HIS A 438 3.93 15.45 -5.40
N ASN A 439 3.14 16.03 -4.50
CA ASN A 439 1.97 16.84 -4.87
C ASN A 439 2.36 18.09 -5.65
N THR A 440 3.52 18.68 -5.34
CA THR A 440 4.08 19.81 -6.07
C THR A 440 5.05 19.32 -7.13
N SER A 441 5.96 18.40 -6.78
CA SER A 441 7.09 18.04 -7.64
C SER A 441 6.69 17.37 -8.94
N THR A 442 5.56 16.67 -9.03
CA THR A 442 5.16 15.97 -10.27
C THR A 442 4.12 16.73 -11.11
N LYS A 443 3.68 17.92 -10.68
CA LYS A 443 2.91 18.84 -11.55
C LYS A 443 3.85 19.44 -12.61
N VAL A 444 3.35 19.61 -13.82
CA VAL A 444 4.06 20.24 -14.94
C VAL A 444 3.24 21.42 -15.51
N PRO A 445 3.88 22.39 -16.17
CA PRO A 445 3.17 23.51 -16.78
C PRO A 445 2.23 23.04 -17.90
N GLU A 446 1.14 23.77 -18.10
CA GLU A 446 0.18 23.54 -19.17
C GLU A 446 0.87 23.38 -20.55
N GLY A 447 0.44 22.37 -21.30
CA GLY A 447 1.02 21.98 -22.59
C GLY A 447 2.33 21.19 -22.51
N SER A 448 2.81 20.87 -21.31
CA SER A 448 4.02 20.06 -21.10
C SER A 448 3.66 18.63 -20.68
N LYS A 449 4.60 17.71 -20.87
CA LYS A 449 4.47 16.30 -20.46
C LYS A 449 5.61 15.90 -19.53
N ALA A 450 5.32 14.99 -18.61
CA ALA A 450 6.31 14.31 -17.80
C ALA A 450 6.34 12.81 -18.10
N LEU A 451 7.52 12.22 -17.99
CA LEU A 451 7.72 10.79 -17.90
C LEU A 451 7.76 10.38 -16.43
N ALA A 452 7.15 9.24 -16.12
CA ALA A 452 7.18 8.68 -14.77
C ALA A 452 8.58 8.17 -14.42
N GLY A 453 8.93 8.28 -13.13
CA GLY A 453 10.02 7.52 -12.53
C GLY A 453 9.48 6.36 -11.69
N ILE A 454 10.35 5.46 -11.25
CA ILE A 454 9.97 4.38 -10.32
C ILE A 454 9.54 4.95 -8.94
N GLY A 455 8.71 4.19 -8.24
CA GLY A 455 8.25 4.52 -6.88
C GLY A 455 7.04 5.47 -6.89
N CYS A 456 7.01 6.41 -5.94
CA CYS A 456 5.90 7.35 -5.81
C CYS A 456 5.69 8.20 -7.09
N HIS A 457 6.73 8.40 -7.90
CA HIS A 457 6.61 9.08 -9.20
C HIS A 457 5.65 8.36 -10.16
N PHE A 458 5.59 7.02 -10.15
CA PHE A 458 4.68 6.27 -11.00
C PHE A 458 3.22 6.47 -10.61
N MET A 459 2.94 6.66 -9.31
CA MET A 459 1.58 6.90 -8.82
C MET A 459 0.96 8.18 -9.39
N ALA A 460 1.78 9.14 -9.83
CA ALA A 460 1.30 10.34 -10.49
C ALA A 460 0.50 10.04 -11.79
N SER A 461 0.78 8.91 -12.45
CA SER A 461 0.06 8.49 -13.66
C SER A 461 -1.43 8.18 -13.41
N TRP A 462 -1.80 7.81 -12.17
CA TRP A 462 -3.20 7.59 -11.79
C TRP A 462 -3.91 8.86 -11.34
N MET A 463 -3.22 10.02 -11.27
CA MET A 463 -3.70 11.26 -10.65
C MET A 463 -4.18 12.36 -11.59
N ASP A 464 -4.61 12.00 -12.81
CA ASP A 464 -5.03 12.97 -13.84
C ASP A 464 -3.96 14.05 -14.06
N ARG A 465 -2.72 13.58 -14.19
CA ARG A 465 -1.54 14.40 -14.48
C ARG A 465 -1.05 14.06 -15.87
N GLU A 466 -0.40 15.01 -16.53
CA GLU A 466 0.32 14.80 -17.78
C GLU A 466 1.62 13.99 -17.55
N THR A 467 1.51 12.84 -16.90
CA THR A 467 2.62 11.92 -16.59
C THR A 467 2.33 10.55 -17.18
N SER A 468 3.21 10.05 -18.03
CA SER A 468 3.05 8.77 -18.70
C SER A 468 4.36 7.96 -18.76
N SER A 469 4.31 6.78 -19.37
CA SER A 469 5.41 5.83 -19.48
C SER A 469 5.80 5.18 -18.14
N LEU A 470 6.54 4.08 -18.24
CA LEU A 470 7.18 3.36 -17.14
C LEU A 470 8.42 2.69 -17.73
N ILE A 471 9.56 2.80 -17.06
CA ILE A 471 10.85 2.29 -17.53
C ILE A 471 11.64 1.72 -16.34
N GLN A 472 12.65 0.89 -16.60
CA GLN A 472 13.48 0.32 -15.56
C GLN A 472 14.24 1.40 -14.76
N MET A 473 14.50 1.10 -13.49
CA MET A 473 15.26 1.97 -12.58
C MET A 473 16.68 2.21 -13.11
N GLY A 474 17.06 3.47 -13.27
CA GLY A 474 18.31 3.91 -13.89
C GLY A 474 18.21 4.16 -15.40
N GLY A 475 17.08 3.87 -16.03
CA GLY A 475 16.82 4.16 -17.46
C GLY A 475 15.96 5.40 -17.70
N GLU A 476 15.50 6.05 -16.63
CA GLU A 476 14.59 7.20 -16.68
C GLU A 476 15.08 8.31 -17.63
N GLY A 477 14.24 8.67 -18.59
CA GLY A 477 14.48 9.75 -19.56
C GLY A 477 15.28 9.32 -20.80
N VAL A 478 16.00 8.20 -20.77
CA VAL A 478 16.80 7.72 -21.92
C VAL A 478 15.91 7.28 -23.08
N ASN A 479 14.71 6.75 -22.79
CA ASN A 479 13.70 6.46 -23.81
C ASN A 479 13.33 7.70 -24.63
N TRP A 480 13.33 8.90 -24.02
CA TRP A 480 13.10 10.16 -24.74
C TRP A 480 14.26 10.53 -25.66
N ALA A 481 15.51 10.23 -25.29
CA ALA A 481 16.67 10.48 -26.14
C ALA A 481 16.55 9.77 -27.51
N ALA A 482 15.84 8.64 -27.56
CA ALA A 482 15.49 7.96 -28.80
C ALA A 482 14.20 8.52 -29.43
N SER A 483 13.07 8.51 -28.71
CA SER A 483 11.76 8.85 -29.28
C SER A 483 11.62 10.30 -29.73
N SER A 484 12.34 11.23 -29.09
CA SER A 484 12.39 12.64 -29.48
C SER A 484 12.94 12.85 -30.89
N LYS A 485 13.80 11.95 -31.40
CA LYS A 485 14.34 12.01 -32.77
C LYS A 485 13.25 11.83 -33.84
N PHE A 486 12.14 11.17 -33.49
CA PHE A 486 11.04 10.86 -34.41
C PHE A 486 9.77 11.68 -34.13
N THR A 487 9.78 12.54 -33.11
CA THR A 487 8.60 13.32 -32.67
C THR A 487 8.86 14.83 -32.66
N GLY A 488 9.85 15.28 -33.44
CA GLY A 488 10.17 16.70 -33.61
C GLY A 488 10.98 17.32 -32.47
N ARG A 489 11.67 16.51 -31.65
CA ARG A 489 12.59 16.95 -30.59
C ARG A 489 12.00 17.98 -29.61
N LYS A 490 10.70 17.85 -29.32
CA LYS A 490 10.03 18.66 -28.30
C LYS A 490 10.65 18.45 -26.92
N HIS A 491 10.32 19.32 -25.98
CA HIS A 491 10.77 19.18 -24.60
C HIS A 491 9.89 18.19 -23.82
N VAL A 492 10.49 17.46 -22.86
CA VAL A 492 9.76 16.67 -21.85
C VAL A 492 10.40 16.85 -20.47
N PHE A 493 9.61 16.65 -19.42
CA PHE A 493 10.11 16.50 -18.05
C PHE A 493 10.32 15.01 -17.71
N GLN A 494 11.37 14.67 -16.96
CA GLN A 494 11.55 13.34 -16.39
C GLN A 494 11.54 13.46 -14.86
N ASN A 495 10.57 12.84 -14.20
CA ASN A 495 10.55 12.76 -12.75
C ASN A 495 11.58 11.71 -12.28
N LEU A 496 12.42 12.06 -11.31
CA LEU A 496 13.48 11.19 -10.78
C LEU A 496 13.62 11.41 -9.26
N GLY A 497 13.75 10.34 -8.49
CA GLY A 497 14.10 10.44 -7.06
C GLY A 497 15.61 10.54 -6.87
N GLU A 498 16.04 11.14 -5.75
CA GLU A 498 17.45 11.17 -5.34
C GLU A 498 18.05 9.78 -5.13
N GLY A 499 17.26 8.83 -4.60
CA GLY A 499 17.68 7.44 -4.45
C GLY A 499 17.93 6.77 -5.81
N THR A 500 17.04 7.00 -6.78
CA THR A 500 17.22 6.51 -8.15
C THR A 500 18.39 7.20 -8.84
N TYR A 501 18.54 8.51 -8.64
CA TYR A 501 19.69 9.25 -9.16
C TYR A 501 21.00 8.64 -8.69
N TYR A 502 21.12 8.32 -7.40
CA TYR A 502 22.32 7.72 -6.83
C TYR A 502 22.53 6.27 -7.29
N HIS A 503 21.46 5.46 -7.36
CA HIS A 503 21.53 4.07 -7.80
C HIS A 503 22.08 3.92 -9.22
N SER A 504 21.55 4.69 -10.18
CA SER A 504 21.95 4.64 -11.59
C SER A 504 21.44 5.80 -12.46
N GLY A 505 20.53 6.64 -11.97
CA GLY A 505 19.94 7.74 -12.74
C GLY A 505 20.94 8.83 -13.14
N SER A 506 22.07 8.94 -12.44
CA SER A 506 23.20 9.77 -12.88
C SER A 506 23.73 9.37 -14.26
N MET A 507 23.81 8.07 -14.55
CA MET A 507 24.20 7.56 -15.88
C MET A 507 23.15 7.87 -16.95
N ALA A 508 21.86 7.83 -16.61
CA ALA A 508 20.80 8.24 -17.53
C ALA A 508 20.92 9.72 -17.95
N ILE A 509 21.22 10.60 -16.99
CA ILE A 509 21.46 12.03 -17.26
C ILE A 509 22.68 12.19 -18.17
N ARG A 510 23.79 11.52 -17.87
CA ARG A 510 24.99 11.51 -18.71
C ARG A 510 24.68 11.07 -20.15
N GLN A 511 23.90 10.00 -20.32
CA GLN A 511 23.46 9.52 -21.64
C GLN A 511 22.56 10.53 -22.37
N ALA A 512 21.64 11.19 -21.67
CA ALA A 512 20.78 12.22 -22.26
C ALA A 512 21.60 13.43 -22.76
N ILE A 513 22.65 13.82 -22.01
CA ILE A 513 23.59 14.89 -22.41
C ILE A 513 24.34 14.47 -23.67
N ALA A 514 24.92 13.27 -23.69
CA ALA A 514 25.62 12.74 -24.85
C ALA A 514 24.72 12.67 -26.10
N ALA A 515 23.44 12.31 -25.91
CA ALA A 515 22.45 12.25 -26.98
C ALA A 515 21.90 13.62 -27.41
N LYS A 516 22.27 14.71 -26.73
CA LYS A 516 21.72 16.06 -26.91
C LYS A 516 20.19 16.07 -26.83
N ALA A 517 19.62 15.29 -25.91
CA ALA A 517 18.18 15.21 -25.72
C ALA A 517 17.64 16.54 -25.17
N ASN A 518 16.42 16.92 -25.58
CA ASN A 518 15.73 18.10 -25.08
C ASN A 518 14.82 17.71 -23.90
N ILE A 519 15.34 17.77 -22.68
CA ILE A 519 14.70 17.18 -21.49
C ILE A 519 15.10 17.93 -20.22
N THR A 520 14.15 18.08 -19.28
CA THR A 520 14.44 18.53 -17.91
C THR A 520 14.29 17.37 -16.94
N TYR A 521 15.36 17.01 -16.25
CA TYR A 521 15.31 16.06 -15.14
C TYR A 521 14.86 16.78 -13.86
N LYS A 522 13.77 16.30 -13.26
CA LYS A 522 13.21 16.80 -12.01
C LYS A 522 13.61 15.84 -10.89
N ILE A 523 14.72 16.16 -10.23
CA ILE A 523 15.27 15.36 -9.13
C ILE A 523 14.59 15.80 -7.84
N LEU A 524 13.68 14.98 -7.32
CA LEU A 524 13.10 15.17 -6.01
C LEU A 524 14.09 14.68 -4.95
N PHE A 525 14.59 15.59 -4.12
CA PHE A 525 15.38 15.27 -2.92
C PHE A 525 14.46 15.30 -1.70
N ASN A 526 14.08 14.12 -1.20
CA ASN A 526 13.17 13.96 -0.08
C ASN A 526 13.81 13.30 1.16
N ASP A 527 15.09 12.96 1.09
CA ASP A 527 15.94 12.45 2.17
C ASP A 527 15.53 11.04 2.68
N ALA A 528 14.82 10.27 1.86
CA ALA A 528 14.43 8.89 2.20
C ALA A 528 14.06 8.03 0.97
N VAL A 529 14.40 6.74 1.00
CA VAL A 529 13.82 5.75 0.09
C VAL A 529 12.42 5.36 0.60
N ALA A 530 11.44 6.20 0.25
CA ALA A 530 10.15 6.22 0.92
C ALA A 530 9.34 4.92 0.79
N MET A 531 9.25 4.33 -0.42
CA MET A 531 8.39 3.17 -0.69
C MET A 531 8.90 1.84 -0.15
N THR A 532 10.17 1.75 0.26
CA THR A 532 10.77 0.52 0.81
C THR A 532 10.83 0.51 2.33
N GLY A 533 10.33 1.54 3.01
CA GLY A 533 10.32 1.59 4.47
C GLY A 533 10.91 2.87 5.07
N GLY A 534 11.43 3.79 4.25
CA GLY A 534 12.03 5.05 4.69
C GLY A 534 13.49 4.90 5.11
N GLN A 535 14.23 4.00 4.45
CA GLN A 535 15.67 3.86 4.59
C GLN A 535 16.40 5.15 4.16
N PRO A 536 17.59 5.44 4.72
CA PRO A 536 18.48 6.43 4.14
C PRO A 536 18.95 5.99 2.73
N VAL A 537 19.36 6.95 1.91
CA VAL A 537 20.04 6.66 0.63
C VAL A 537 21.45 6.16 0.93
N ASP A 538 21.96 5.18 0.17
CA ASP A 538 23.20 4.44 0.50
C ASP A 538 24.49 5.26 0.38
N GLY A 539 24.41 6.51 -0.12
CA GLY A 539 25.56 7.36 -0.38
C GLY A 539 25.57 8.68 0.37
N PRO A 540 26.74 9.35 0.43
CA PRO A 540 26.86 10.73 0.89
C PRO A 540 26.23 11.67 -0.16
N ILE A 541 24.91 11.66 -0.26
CA ILE A 541 24.15 12.47 -1.20
C ILE A 541 23.59 13.72 -0.50
N SER A 542 23.75 14.86 -1.15
CA SER A 542 23.15 16.13 -0.74
C SER A 542 22.69 16.89 -1.97
N VAL A 543 21.84 17.91 -1.77
CA VAL A 543 21.44 18.82 -2.83
C VAL A 543 22.65 19.46 -3.52
N GLN A 544 23.64 19.89 -2.73
CA GLN A 544 24.88 20.49 -3.21
C GLN A 544 25.67 19.48 -4.05
N ALA A 545 25.84 18.25 -3.57
CA ALA A 545 26.58 17.21 -4.28
C ALA A 545 25.91 16.87 -5.63
N ILE A 546 24.58 16.77 -5.68
CA ILE A 546 23.85 16.57 -6.93
C ILE A 546 24.09 17.74 -7.89
N ALA A 547 23.98 18.98 -7.42
CA ALA A 547 24.18 20.16 -8.24
C ALA A 547 25.60 20.22 -8.84
N HIS A 548 26.64 19.96 -8.04
CA HIS A 548 28.03 19.90 -8.50
C HIS A 548 28.26 18.77 -9.49
N SER A 549 27.72 17.57 -9.20
CA SER A 549 27.84 16.42 -10.08
C SER A 549 27.20 16.65 -11.44
N VAL A 550 25.92 17.06 -11.50
CA VAL A 550 25.25 17.30 -12.79
C VAL A 550 25.83 18.49 -13.54
N ARG A 551 26.40 19.48 -12.85
CA ARG A 551 27.20 20.55 -13.48
C ARG A 551 28.43 19.98 -14.17
N ALA A 552 29.19 19.11 -13.50
CA ALA A 552 30.38 18.47 -14.04
C ALA A 552 30.07 17.58 -15.26
N GLU A 553 28.91 16.93 -15.28
CA GLU A 553 28.41 16.17 -16.45
C GLU A 553 28.05 17.05 -17.66
N GLY A 554 27.94 18.37 -17.48
CA GLY A 554 27.69 19.33 -18.56
C GLY A 554 26.29 19.95 -18.58
N VAL A 555 25.48 19.76 -17.54
CA VAL A 555 24.19 20.46 -17.42
C VAL A 555 24.42 21.96 -17.29
N ARG A 556 23.85 22.76 -18.20
CA ARG A 556 24.05 24.21 -18.24
C ARG A 556 23.12 24.97 -17.29
N ARG A 557 21.86 24.56 -17.22
CA ARG A 557 20.84 25.19 -16.37
C ARG A 557 20.41 24.24 -15.26
N ILE A 558 20.62 24.68 -14.01
CA ILE A 558 20.22 23.96 -12.81
C ILE A 558 19.37 24.91 -11.95
N ALA A 559 18.14 24.53 -11.64
CA ALA A 559 17.26 25.26 -10.74
C ALA A 559 17.05 24.46 -9.45
N LEU A 560 17.33 25.08 -8.30
CA LEU A 560 17.04 24.51 -6.99
C LEU A 560 15.78 25.15 -6.43
N VAL A 561 14.76 24.33 -6.20
CA VAL A 561 13.47 24.73 -5.63
C VAL A 561 13.33 24.05 -4.27
N SER A 562 12.96 24.80 -3.23
CA SER A 562 12.79 24.26 -1.86
C SER A 562 11.57 24.84 -1.15
N ASP A 563 11.03 24.11 -0.18
CA ASP A 563 10.04 24.64 0.78
C ASP A 563 10.66 25.54 1.86
N ASP A 564 11.99 25.53 1.98
CA ASP A 564 12.78 26.45 2.80
C ASP A 564 14.10 26.82 2.09
N PRO A 565 14.08 27.74 1.10
CA PRO A 565 15.29 28.10 0.34
C PRO A 565 16.39 28.74 1.19
N ALA A 566 16.05 29.32 2.35
CA ALA A 566 17.00 30.02 3.22
C ALA A 566 18.03 29.08 3.86
N GLN A 567 17.77 27.76 3.87
CA GLN A 567 18.72 26.77 4.36
C GLN A 567 19.94 26.57 3.42
N PHE A 568 19.90 27.11 2.19
CA PHE A 568 20.98 26.96 1.21
C PHE A 568 21.74 28.27 1.03
N SER A 569 23.06 28.21 1.17
CA SER A 569 23.95 29.30 0.76
C SER A 569 24.23 29.21 -0.74
N PRO A 570 24.08 30.30 -1.51
CA PRO A 570 24.51 30.35 -2.91
C PRO A 570 25.99 30.00 -3.10
N ALA A 571 26.83 30.25 -2.09
CA ALA A 571 28.28 29.98 -2.15
C ALA A 571 28.61 28.48 -2.17
N ASP A 572 27.73 27.63 -1.65
CA ASP A 572 27.93 26.17 -1.60
C ASP A 572 27.50 25.47 -2.90
N LEU A 573 26.88 26.23 -3.82
CA LEU A 573 26.33 25.73 -5.08
C LEU A 573 27.25 26.09 -6.25
N PRO A 574 27.27 25.27 -7.33
CA PRO A 574 28.04 25.62 -8.51
C PRO A 574 27.50 26.89 -9.18
N ALA A 575 28.38 27.62 -9.86
CA ALA A 575 28.02 28.86 -10.56
C ALA A 575 26.82 28.64 -11.51
N GLY A 576 25.90 29.61 -11.54
CA GLY A 576 24.71 29.58 -12.39
C GLY A 576 23.55 28.69 -11.90
N VAL A 577 23.63 28.13 -10.69
CA VAL A 577 22.45 27.57 -10.01
C VAL A 577 21.59 28.71 -9.49
N THR A 578 20.28 28.63 -9.71
CA THR A 578 19.31 29.59 -9.14
C THR A 578 18.51 28.95 -8.00
N LEU A 579 18.25 29.72 -6.96
CA LEU A 579 17.48 29.32 -5.78
C LEU A 579 16.08 29.92 -5.86
N HIS A 580 15.06 29.07 -5.69
CA HIS A 580 13.66 29.47 -5.79
C HIS A 580 12.82 28.89 -4.65
N PRO A 581 11.84 29.66 -4.14
CA PRO A 581 10.79 29.11 -3.29
C PRO A 581 9.84 28.23 -4.12
N ARG A 582 9.22 27.24 -3.48
CA ARG A 582 8.29 26.31 -4.15
C ARG A 582 7.11 26.96 -4.87
N GLU A 583 6.71 28.18 -4.47
CA GLU A 583 5.64 28.94 -5.11
C GLU A 583 5.99 29.36 -6.55
N GLU A 584 7.28 29.43 -6.89
CA GLU A 584 7.77 29.77 -8.23
C GLU A 584 7.92 28.54 -9.16
N MET A 585 7.56 27.34 -8.67
CA MET A 585 7.78 26.06 -9.37
C MET A 585 7.19 26.02 -10.79
N ASP A 586 6.03 26.62 -11.05
CA ASP A 586 5.46 26.67 -12.41
C ASP A 586 6.27 27.59 -13.33
N ALA A 587 6.62 28.79 -12.85
CA ALA A 587 7.40 29.77 -13.62
C ALA A 587 8.79 29.22 -13.97
N VAL A 588 9.48 28.61 -13.01
CA VAL A 588 10.78 27.95 -13.22
C VAL A 588 10.66 26.84 -14.26
N GLN A 589 9.64 25.97 -14.16
CA GLN A 589 9.46 24.91 -15.16
C GLN A 589 9.17 25.46 -16.57
N ARG A 590 8.40 26.55 -16.70
CA ARG A 590 8.17 27.21 -18.00
C ARG A 590 9.46 27.77 -18.60
N GLU A 591 10.34 28.33 -17.77
CA GLU A 591 11.68 28.75 -18.20
C GLU A 591 12.47 27.53 -18.71
N LEU A 592 12.58 26.48 -17.89
CA LEU A 592 13.37 25.28 -18.20
C LEU A 592 12.91 24.57 -19.48
N ARG A 593 11.59 24.52 -19.76
CA ARG A 593 11.07 23.86 -20.97
C ARG A 593 11.52 24.52 -22.27
N ASN A 594 11.85 25.81 -22.22
CA ASN A 594 12.26 26.60 -23.37
C ASN A 594 13.78 26.60 -23.57
N ILE A 595 14.54 26.00 -22.65
CA ILE A 595 15.99 25.89 -22.75
C ILE A 595 16.33 24.59 -23.50
N PRO A 596 16.95 24.67 -24.68
CA PRO A 596 17.28 23.49 -25.47
C PRO A 596 18.35 22.64 -24.77
N GLY A 597 18.20 21.32 -24.89
CA GLY A 597 19.15 20.34 -24.34
C GLY A 597 18.73 19.83 -22.97
N VAL A 598 19.72 19.40 -22.18
CA VAL A 598 19.47 18.84 -20.84
C VAL A 598 19.55 19.93 -19.78
N SER A 599 18.48 20.06 -19.00
CA SER A 599 18.42 20.89 -17.79
C SER A 599 18.03 20.07 -16.57
N VAL A 600 18.33 20.57 -15.37
CA VAL A 600 18.00 19.90 -14.11
C VAL A 600 17.23 20.84 -13.19
N LEU A 601 16.15 20.34 -12.61
CA LEU A 601 15.43 20.95 -11.50
C LEU A 601 15.60 20.05 -10.28
N ILE A 602 16.28 20.53 -9.24
CA ILE A 602 16.37 19.85 -7.95
C ILE A 602 15.25 20.41 -7.08
N TYR A 603 14.27 19.58 -6.73
CA TYR A 603 13.19 19.95 -5.80
C TYR A 603 13.47 19.32 -4.44
N GLN A 604 13.87 20.14 -3.46
CA GLN A 604 14.16 19.67 -2.11
C GLN A 604 12.94 19.87 -1.22
N GLN A 605 12.44 18.78 -0.64
CA GLN A 605 11.45 18.79 0.43
C GLN A 605 11.36 17.39 1.06
N THR A 606 11.53 17.30 2.39
CA THR A 606 11.55 16.02 3.12
C THR A 606 10.27 15.20 2.92
N CYS A 607 10.42 13.88 2.78
CA CYS A 607 9.31 12.93 2.72
C CYS A 607 8.34 13.11 3.90
N ALA A 608 7.04 13.24 3.61
CA ALA A 608 6.03 13.55 4.62
C ALA A 608 5.92 12.47 5.73
N THR A 609 6.09 11.20 5.38
CA THR A 609 6.08 10.10 6.35
C THR A 609 7.30 10.16 7.27
N GLU A 610 8.47 10.47 6.71
CA GLU A 610 9.70 10.56 7.49
C GLU A 610 9.71 11.80 8.38
N LYS A 611 9.20 12.93 7.88
CA LYS A 611 8.94 14.15 8.66
C LYS A 611 8.14 13.84 9.93
N ARG A 612 7.07 13.04 9.81
CA ARG A 612 6.24 12.61 10.95
C ARG A 612 7.01 11.70 11.92
N ARG A 613 7.79 10.74 11.40
CA ARG A 613 8.60 9.82 12.24
C ARG A 613 9.65 10.57 13.05
N ARG A 614 10.42 11.47 12.41
CA ARG A 614 11.45 12.28 13.07
C ARG A 614 10.85 13.19 14.13
N ARG A 615 9.71 13.84 13.85
CA ARG A 615 8.98 14.64 14.86
C ARG A 615 8.55 13.81 16.06
N LYS A 616 8.00 12.60 15.84
CA LYS A 616 7.62 11.69 16.93
C LYS A 616 8.82 11.22 17.77
N ARG A 617 9.99 11.08 17.14
CA ARG A 617 11.27 10.72 17.79
C ARG A 617 12.02 11.92 18.39
N GLY A 618 11.50 13.15 18.25
CA GLY A 618 12.20 14.36 18.70
C GLY A 618 13.41 14.77 17.85
N GLN A 619 13.61 14.15 16.69
CA GLN A 619 14.73 14.41 15.76
C GLN A 619 14.45 15.56 14.78
N MET A 620 13.24 16.12 14.80
CA MET A 620 12.86 17.27 13.96
C MET A 620 11.82 18.11 14.72
N ALA A 621 11.93 19.43 14.62
CA ALA A 621 10.97 20.34 15.23
C ALA A 621 9.55 20.11 14.67
N ASP A 622 8.58 19.98 15.58
CA ASP A 622 7.17 19.97 15.23
C ASP A 622 6.61 21.40 15.32
N PRO A 623 6.24 22.05 14.20
CA PRO A 623 5.76 23.43 14.26
C PRO A 623 4.44 23.49 15.03
N LYS A 624 4.37 24.39 16.02
CA LYS A 624 3.15 24.74 16.78
C LYS A 624 2.21 25.59 15.92
N ARG A 625 1.84 25.05 14.77
CA ARG A 625 1.05 25.70 13.73
C ARG A 625 0.05 24.71 13.16
N PHE A 626 -1.23 25.07 13.14
CA PHE A 626 -2.31 24.22 12.63
C PHE A 626 -3.17 24.98 11.63
N ALA A 627 -3.53 24.34 10.51
CA ALA A 627 -4.58 24.85 9.63
C ALA A 627 -5.93 24.36 10.16
N TYR A 628 -6.89 25.27 10.30
CA TYR A 628 -8.24 24.98 10.76
C TYR A 628 -9.26 25.63 9.82
N ILE A 629 -10.41 24.99 9.63
CA ILE A 629 -11.47 25.47 8.73
C ILE A 629 -12.70 25.82 9.58
N ASN A 630 -13.18 27.05 9.46
CA ASN A 630 -14.51 27.42 9.92
C ASN A 630 -15.55 26.85 8.93
N ASP A 631 -16.32 25.86 9.37
CA ASP A 631 -17.26 25.12 8.52
C ASP A 631 -18.46 25.96 8.08
N LEU A 632 -18.89 26.94 8.88
CA LEU A 632 -19.95 27.89 8.52
C LEU A 632 -19.53 28.85 7.40
N VAL A 633 -18.23 29.19 7.34
CA VAL A 633 -17.65 29.98 6.23
C VAL A 633 -17.32 29.07 5.04
N CYS A 634 -17.04 27.78 5.26
CA CYS A 634 -16.72 26.87 4.18
C CYS A 634 -17.91 26.72 3.21
N GLU A 635 -17.68 26.87 1.91
CA GLU A 635 -18.70 26.62 0.88
C GLU A 635 -18.67 25.17 0.38
N GLY A 636 -17.76 24.32 0.88
CA GLY A 636 -17.63 22.93 0.42
C GLY A 636 -17.16 22.79 -1.04
N CYS A 637 -16.48 23.82 -1.59
CA CYS A 637 -16.11 23.86 -3.01
C CYS A 637 -15.03 22.86 -3.42
N GLY A 638 -14.17 22.44 -2.48
CA GLY A 638 -13.08 21.49 -2.75
C GLY A 638 -11.79 22.10 -3.32
N ASP A 639 -11.72 23.42 -3.54
CA ASP A 639 -10.51 24.07 -4.10
C ASP A 639 -9.26 23.79 -3.24
N CYS A 640 -9.39 23.78 -1.89
CA CYS A 640 -8.28 23.37 -1.01
C CYS A 640 -7.78 21.91 -1.23
N SER A 641 -8.66 21.00 -1.65
CA SER A 641 -8.30 19.62 -2.02
C SER A 641 -7.61 19.56 -3.37
N VAL A 642 -8.11 20.31 -4.37
CA VAL A 642 -7.48 20.44 -5.70
C VAL A 642 -6.06 21.00 -5.59
N GLU A 643 -5.88 22.00 -4.72
CA GLU A 643 -4.59 22.64 -4.51
C GLU A 643 -3.57 21.74 -3.82
N SER A 644 -3.98 21.16 -2.68
CA SER A 644 -3.07 20.40 -1.83
C SER A 644 -2.90 18.95 -2.22
N ASN A 645 -3.88 18.40 -2.96
CA ASN A 645 -4.01 16.98 -3.24
C ASN A 645 -3.86 16.11 -1.98
N CYS A 646 -4.49 16.53 -0.87
CA CYS A 646 -4.20 16.05 0.48
C CYS A 646 -5.38 15.29 1.10
N LEU A 647 -5.12 14.06 1.55
CA LEU A 647 -6.11 13.20 2.20
C LEU A 647 -6.52 13.64 3.61
N SER A 648 -5.79 14.58 4.22
CA SER A 648 -6.19 15.18 5.51
C SER A 648 -7.18 16.35 5.36
N VAL A 649 -7.61 16.68 4.13
CA VAL A 649 -8.74 17.58 3.88
C VAL A 649 -9.99 16.72 3.72
N GLU A 650 -10.73 16.56 4.81
CA GLU A 650 -11.82 15.59 4.91
C GLU A 650 -13.18 16.28 4.73
N PRO A 651 -14.21 15.54 4.26
CA PRO A 651 -15.57 16.05 4.27
C PRO A 651 -16.07 16.16 5.73
N LYS A 652 -16.94 17.13 5.98
CA LYS A 652 -17.67 17.30 7.25
C LYS A 652 -19.14 17.49 6.93
N GLU A 653 -20.00 16.56 7.31
CA GLU A 653 -21.45 16.77 7.17
C GLU A 653 -21.93 17.79 8.20
N THR A 654 -22.74 18.75 7.74
CA THR A 654 -23.33 19.79 8.61
C THR A 654 -24.80 19.99 8.25
N PRO A 655 -25.61 20.60 9.13
CA PRO A 655 -26.99 20.98 8.80
C PRO A 655 -27.13 21.89 7.56
N PHE A 656 -26.05 22.59 7.18
CA PHE A 656 -25.98 23.47 6.01
C PHE A 656 -25.31 22.79 4.79
N GLY A 657 -25.22 21.46 4.80
CA GLY A 657 -24.63 20.65 3.73
C GLY A 657 -23.17 20.26 3.99
N ARG A 658 -22.59 19.51 3.05
CA ARG A 658 -21.22 19.01 3.13
C ARG A 658 -20.18 20.12 3.08
N LYS A 659 -19.33 20.19 4.10
CA LYS A 659 -18.22 21.14 4.28
C LYS A 659 -16.88 20.42 4.28
N ARG A 660 -15.80 21.14 4.62
CA ARG A 660 -14.44 20.62 4.73
C ARG A 660 -13.89 20.86 6.12
N GLN A 661 -13.06 19.93 6.58
CA GLN A 661 -12.27 20.05 7.79
C GLN A 661 -10.85 19.54 7.57
N ILE A 662 -9.94 19.91 8.47
CA ILE A 662 -8.58 19.38 8.48
C ILE A 662 -8.49 18.30 9.57
N ASN A 663 -8.10 17.10 9.19
CA ASN A 663 -7.75 16.07 10.16
C ASN A 663 -6.42 16.42 10.84
N LEU A 664 -6.52 16.97 12.05
CA LEU A 664 -5.37 17.46 12.82
C LEU A 664 -4.44 16.32 13.29
N SER A 665 -4.93 15.09 13.35
CA SER A 665 -4.15 13.91 13.76
C SER A 665 -3.33 13.32 12.60
N ALA A 666 -3.83 13.45 11.37
CA ALA A 666 -3.18 12.94 10.16
C ALA A 666 -2.35 13.99 9.39
N CYS A 667 -2.60 15.29 9.62
CA CYS A 667 -1.96 16.38 8.89
C CYS A 667 -0.44 16.45 9.16
N ASN A 668 0.37 16.46 8.09
CA ASN A 668 1.84 16.60 8.19
C ASN A 668 2.33 18.06 8.18
N LYS A 669 1.43 19.04 8.26
CA LYS A 669 1.75 20.48 8.40
C LYS A 669 2.59 21.04 7.23
N ASP A 670 2.22 20.70 6.00
CA ASP A 670 2.78 21.26 4.76
C ASP A 670 2.05 22.54 4.30
N PHE A 671 0.82 22.74 4.77
CA PHE A 671 -0.01 23.93 4.58
C PHE A 671 -0.38 24.30 3.12
N SER A 672 -0.08 23.47 2.12
CA SER A 672 -0.48 23.73 0.72
C SER A 672 -2.00 23.86 0.52
N CYS A 673 -2.82 23.35 1.44
CA CYS A 673 -4.28 23.56 1.41
C CYS A 673 -4.67 25.04 1.58
N LEU A 674 -3.79 25.86 2.17
CA LEU A 674 -3.96 27.31 2.26
C LEU A 674 -3.87 28.00 0.90
N ASN A 675 -3.35 27.34 -0.15
CA ASN A 675 -3.31 27.93 -1.50
C ASN A 675 -4.69 27.99 -2.16
N GLY A 676 -5.69 27.28 -1.60
CA GLY A 676 -7.08 27.38 -2.05
C GLY A 676 -7.64 28.78 -1.81
N PHE A 677 -8.42 29.29 -2.76
CA PHE A 677 -9.05 30.61 -2.69
C PHE A 677 -10.30 30.54 -1.78
N CYS A 678 -10.07 30.59 -0.47
CA CYS A 678 -11.13 30.44 0.53
C CYS A 678 -10.80 31.20 1.84
N PRO A 679 -11.73 32.03 2.36
CA PRO A 679 -11.59 32.76 3.62
C PRO A 679 -11.98 31.94 4.86
N SER A 680 -12.39 30.68 4.71
CA SER A 680 -12.73 29.80 5.84
C SER A 680 -11.51 29.34 6.63
N PHE A 681 -10.33 29.38 6.02
CA PHE A 681 -9.09 28.94 6.64
C PHE A 681 -8.58 29.97 7.64
N VAL A 682 -8.25 29.47 8.83
CA VAL A 682 -7.38 30.15 9.78
C VAL A 682 -6.14 29.29 10.03
N THR A 683 -5.06 29.94 10.44
CA THR A 683 -3.92 29.26 11.05
C THR A 683 -3.90 29.58 12.53
N VAL A 684 -3.81 28.55 13.36
CA VAL A 684 -3.60 28.68 14.79
C VAL A 684 -2.11 28.53 15.07
N GLU A 685 -1.46 29.58 15.58
CA GLU A 685 -0.01 29.65 15.85
C GLU A 685 0.27 29.66 17.36
N GLY A 686 1.35 29.01 17.78
CA GLY A 686 1.72 28.86 19.19
C GLY A 686 0.90 27.81 19.95
N ALA A 687 -0.06 27.16 19.30
CA ALA A 687 -0.98 26.24 19.95
C ALA A 687 -0.39 24.85 20.24
N THR A 688 -0.91 24.25 21.31
CA THR A 688 -0.86 22.80 21.59
C THR A 688 -2.30 22.29 21.58
N ARG A 689 -2.56 21.11 21.00
CA ARG A 689 -3.91 20.52 21.06
C ARG A 689 -4.22 20.12 22.51
N ARG A 690 -5.42 20.46 23.01
CA ARG A 690 -5.89 19.94 24.30
C ARG A 690 -5.98 18.43 24.18
N LYS A 691 -5.40 17.73 25.16
CA LYS A 691 -5.64 16.29 25.31
C LYS A 691 -7.09 16.13 25.77
N LYS A 692 -7.94 15.51 24.95
CA LYS A 692 -9.26 15.05 25.44
C LYS A 692 -8.99 14.12 26.62
N GLY A 693 -9.65 14.35 27.75
CA GLY A 693 -9.46 13.55 28.96
C GLY A 693 -9.70 12.07 28.63
N ALA A 694 -8.78 11.19 29.01
CA ALA A 694 -9.05 9.77 28.97
C ALA A 694 -10.27 9.48 29.85
N SER A 695 -11.12 8.56 29.44
CA SER A 695 -12.21 8.09 30.30
C SER A 695 -11.64 7.70 31.67
N GLN A 696 -12.21 8.22 32.76
CA GLN A 696 -11.81 7.82 34.13
C GLN A 696 -12.30 6.42 34.50
N ILE A 697 -13.00 5.75 33.59
CA ILE A 697 -13.49 4.39 33.78
C ILE A 697 -12.31 3.41 33.64
N ASP A 698 -12.12 2.56 34.63
CA ASP A 698 -11.20 1.43 34.55
C ASP A 698 -11.70 0.38 33.53
N ALA A 699 -11.23 0.52 32.30
CA ALA A 699 -11.58 -0.36 31.19
C ALA A 699 -11.07 -1.79 31.43
N ILE A 700 -9.89 -1.94 32.03
CA ILE A 700 -9.24 -3.24 32.19
C ILE A 700 -9.97 -4.05 33.27
N GLY A 701 -10.23 -3.44 34.43
CA GLY A 701 -10.99 -4.08 35.51
C GLY A 701 -12.40 -4.49 35.07
N ARG A 702 -13.10 -3.64 34.30
CA ARG A 702 -14.41 -3.99 33.73
C ARG A 702 -14.35 -5.08 32.68
N ALA A 703 -13.35 -5.09 31.80
CA ALA A 703 -13.20 -6.15 30.81
C ALA A 703 -12.88 -7.51 31.46
N ALA A 704 -12.26 -7.51 32.65
CA ALA A 704 -11.98 -8.73 33.41
C ALA A 704 -13.25 -9.42 33.93
N THR A 705 -14.37 -8.70 34.13
CA THR A 705 -15.64 -9.29 34.57
C THR A 705 -16.49 -9.84 33.43
N LEU A 706 -16.07 -9.69 32.16
CA LEU A 706 -16.80 -10.20 31.01
C LEU A 706 -16.61 -11.71 30.86
N ALA A 707 -17.67 -12.42 30.49
CA ALA A 707 -17.58 -13.82 30.11
C ALA A 707 -16.59 -14.01 28.96
N LEU A 708 -15.74 -15.04 29.04
CA LEU A 708 -14.82 -15.37 27.96
C LEU A 708 -15.60 -16.07 26.83
N PRO A 709 -15.36 -15.71 25.55
CA PRO A 709 -15.98 -16.39 24.43
C PRO A 709 -15.48 -17.83 24.30
N ALA A 710 -16.34 -18.74 23.83
CA ALA A 710 -15.90 -20.08 23.45
C ALA A 710 -14.99 -19.98 22.21
N PRO A 711 -13.75 -20.49 22.25
CA PRO A 711 -12.87 -20.46 21.09
C PRO A 711 -13.39 -21.40 20.00
N ALA A 712 -13.22 -21.03 18.73
CA ALA A 712 -13.45 -21.97 17.63
C ALA A 712 -12.43 -23.12 17.71
N THR A 713 -12.84 -24.32 17.32
CA THR A 713 -11.92 -25.45 17.24
C THR A 713 -10.99 -25.28 16.03
N LEU A 714 -9.75 -25.77 16.16
CA LEU A 714 -8.73 -25.72 15.12
C LEU A 714 -8.50 -27.10 14.50
N ASP A 715 -9.56 -27.92 14.40
CA ASP A 715 -9.54 -29.26 13.80
C ASP A 715 -9.23 -29.19 12.29
N ARG A 716 -9.58 -28.05 11.68
CA ARG A 716 -9.18 -27.64 10.33
C ARG A 716 -8.54 -26.26 10.39
N PRO A 717 -7.76 -25.86 9.37
CA PRO A 717 -7.26 -24.49 9.27
C PRO A 717 -8.39 -23.46 9.39
N TYR A 718 -8.16 -22.43 10.21
CA TYR A 718 -9.06 -21.31 10.44
C TYR A 718 -8.51 -20.07 9.73
N ASP A 719 -9.30 -19.55 8.79
CA ASP A 719 -8.93 -18.46 7.89
C ASP A 719 -9.52 -17.12 8.38
N LEU A 720 -8.66 -16.25 8.90
CA LEU A 720 -9.01 -14.92 9.41
C LEU A 720 -8.44 -13.83 8.49
N LEU A 721 -9.33 -13.08 7.84
CA LEU A 721 -8.94 -11.92 7.04
C LEU A 721 -8.97 -10.65 7.90
N VAL A 722 -7.90 -9.86 7.87
CA VAL A 722 -7.93 -8.48 8.38
C VAL A 722 -7.77 -7.53 7.20
N THR A 723 -8.69 -6.60 7.05
CA THR A 723 -8.65 -5.60 5.97
C THR A 723 -8.48 -4.20 6.57
N GLY A 724 -7.80 -3.33 5.85
CA GLY A 724 -7.76 -1.93 6.24
C GLY A 724 -6.87 -1.09 5.36
N VAL A 725 -6.41 0.03 5.92
CA VAL A 725 -5.68 1.05 5.18
C VAL A 725 -4.22 1.11 5.66
N GLY A 726 -3.29 1.26 4.72
CA GLY A 726 -1.87 1.40 5.02
C GLY A 726 -1.60 2.54 6.02
N GLY A 727 -0.80 2.25 7.04
CA GLY A 727 -0.44 3.22 8.08
C GLY A 727 -1.45 3.40 9.22
N THR A 728 -2.54 2.61 9.28
CA THR A 728 -3.51 2.66 10.40
C THR A 728 -3.31 1.59 11.46
N GLY A 729 -2.40 0.63 11.23
CA GLY A 729 -2.08 -0.45 12.19
C GLY A 729 -2.62 -1.83 11.85
N VAL A 730 -3.08 -2.06 10.60
CA VAL A 730 -3.59 -3.37 10.14
C VAL A 730 -2.54 -4.48 10.29
N ILE A 731 -1.32 -4.23 9.80
CA ILE A 731 -0.17 -5.15 9.95
C ILE A 731 0.11 -5.45 11.43
N THR A 732 -0.06 -4.46 12.31
CA THR A 732 0.11 -4.67 13.76
C THR A 732 -0.92 -5.65 14.31
N VAL A 733 -2.18 -5.59 13.86
CA VAL A 733 -3.20 -6.58 14.25
C VAL A 733 -2.79 -7.98 13.82
N GLY A 734 -2.31 -8.14 12.57
CA GLY A 734 -1.79 -9.41 12.06
C GLY A 734 -0.61 -9.94 12.88
N ALA A 735 0.39 -9.10 13.15
CA ALA A 735 1.56 -9.44 13.95
C ALA A 735 1.21 -9.84 15.39
N LEU A 736 0.26 -9.15 16.03
CA LEU A 736 -0.20 -9.46 17.39
C LEU A 736 -0.90 -10.82 17.44
N ILE A 737 -1.78 -11.12 16.48
CA ILE A 737 -2.46 -12.41 16.41
C ILE A 737 -1.44 -13.52 16.09
N GLY A 738 -0.50 -13.26 15.17
CA GLY A 738 0.58 -14.18 14.81
C GLY A 738 1.44 -14.58 16.00
N MET A 739 1.96 -13.59 16.73
CA MET A 739 2.77 -13.83 17.92
C MET A 739 1.95 -14.51 19.02
N ALA A 740 0.70 -14.09 19.26
CA ALA A 740 -0.15 -14.73 20.25
C ALA A 740 -0.41 -16.21 19.92
N ALA A 741 -0.67 -16.55 18.65
CA ALA A 741 -0.84 -17.93 18.23
C ALA A 741 0.42 -18.78 18.43
N HIS A 742 1.59 -18.20 18.17
CA HIS A 742 2.87 -18.86 18.44
C HIS A 742 3.05 -19.17 19.95
N LEU A 743 2.76 -18.20 20.82
CA LEU A 743 2.83 -18.35 22.28
C LEU A 743 1.83 -19.41 22.81
N ASP A 744 0.67 -19.54 22.17
CA ASP A 744 -0.39 -20.51 22.48
C ASP A 744 -0.13 -21.93 21.92
N HIS A 745 1.09 -22.20 21.47
CA HIS A 745 1.48 -23.47 20.87
C HIS A 745 0.78 -23.82 19.54
N ARG A 746 0.10 -22.88 18.88
CA ARG A 746 -0.63 -23.12 17.63
C ARG A 746 0.24 -22.98 16.37
N GLY A 747 -0.24 -23.57 15.27
CA GLY A 747 0.25 -23.27 13.94
C GLY A 747 -0.28 -21.93 13.45
N VAL A 748 0.60 -21.11 12.87
CA VAL A 748 0.20 -19.80 12.34
C VAL A 748 1.01 -19.41 11.12
N SER A 749 0.31 -18.82 10.16
CA SER A 749 0.87 -18.08 9.04
C SER A 749 0.18 -16.72 8.94
N VAL A 750 0.95 -15.65 8.79
CA VAL A 750 0.46 -14.29 8.55
C VAL A 750 1.08 -13.79 7.27
N LEU A 751 0.28 -13.37 6.30
CA LEU A 751 0.75 -12.78 5.04
C LEU A 751 0.15 -11.39 4.88
N ASP A 752 1.01 -10.37 4.91
CA ASP A 752 0.61 -8.97 4.82
C ASP A 752 0.82 -8.43 3.41
N PHE A 753 -0.26 -8.29 2.65
CA PHE A 753 -0.20 -7.66 1.34
C PHE A 753 -0.45 -6.15 1.44
N THR A 754 0.60 -5.38 1.21
CA THR A 754 0.52 -3.93 0.99
C THR A 754 0.66 -3.66 -0.51
N GLY A 755 -0.32 -2.98 -1.12
CA GLY A 755 -0.19 -2.57 -2.52
C GLY A 755 0.88 -1.47 -2.72
N PHE A 756 0.91 -0.85 -3.91
CA PHE A 756 1.87 0.22 -4.23
C PHE A 756 1.97 1.37 -3.21
N ALA A 757 0.92 1.67 -2.45
CA ALA A 757 0.93 2.76 -1.48
C ALA A 757 1.10 2.23 -0.04
N GLN A 758 2.23 2.58 0.59
CA GLN A 758 2.49 2.24 2.00
C GLN A 758 1.48 2.85 2.99
N LYS A 759 0.93 4.04 2.66
CA LYS A 759 -0.12 4.69 3.43
C LYS A 759 -1.31 5.00 2.56
N PHE A 760 -2.50 4.97 3.13
CA PHE A 760 -3.77 5.27 2.45
C PHE A 760 -4.17 4.30 1.31
N GLY A 761 -3.29 3.37 0.92
CA GLY A 761 -3.59 2.24 0.05
C GLY A 761 -4.29 1.10 0.80
N PRO A 762 -4.91 0.17 0.07
CA PRO A 762 -5.53 -1.02 0.65
C PRO A 762 -4.46 -1.98 1.21
N VAL A 763 -4.76 -2.56 2.36
CA VAL A 763 -3.97 -3.61 3.01
C VAL A 763 -4.87 -4.80 3.33
N LEU A 764 -4.39 -6.00 3.00
CA LEU A 764 -5.03 -7.27 3.32
C LEU A 764 -4.02 -8.12 4.09
N SER A 765 -4.35 -8.46 5.33
CA SER A 765 -3.57 -9.40 6.14
C SER A 765 -4.33 -10.72 6.17
N TYR A 766 -3.71 -11.75 5.61
CA TYR A 766 -4.23 -13.11 5.59
C TYR A 766 -3.63 -13.87 6.77
N ILE A 767 -4.46 -14.23 7.74
CA ILE A 767 -4.02 -14.96 8.94
C ILE A 767 -4.65 -16.34 8.88
N ARG A 768 -3.82 -17.38 8.92
CA ARG A 768 -4.27 -18.77 8.96
C ARG A 768 -3.78 -19.39 10.25
N LEU A 769 -4.69 -20.04 10.97
CA LEU A 769 -4.43 -20.66 12.26
C LEU A 769 -4.76 -22.15 12.19
N ALA A 770 -3.96 -22.99 12.84
CA ALA A 770 -4.24 -24.41 12.95
C ALA A 770 -3.73 -24.96 14.29
N SER A 771 -4.10 -26.20 14.61
CA SER A 771 -3.60 -26.89 15.81
C SER A 771 -2.08 -27.02 15.82
N SER A 772 -1.45 -27.24 14.66
CA SER A 772 0.00 -27.30 14.47
C SER A 772 0.44 -26.60 13.17
N PRO A 773 1.72 -26.17 13.04
CA PRO A 773 2.23 -25.53 11.82
C PRO A 773 2.12 -26.39 10.56
N GLU A 774 2.28 -27.70 10.68
CA GLU A 774 2.31 -28.64 9.54
C GLU A 774 0.97 -28.76 8.83
N ALA A 775 -0.13 -28.46 9.52
CA ALA A 775 -1.48 -28.43 8.94
C ALA A 775 -1.74 -27.22 8.02
N LEU A 776 -0.81 -26.25 7.97
CA LEU A 776 -0.93 -25.06 7.13
C LEU A 776 -0.08 -25.21 5.87
N HIS A 777 -0.75 -25.48 4.75
CA HIS A 777 -0.07 -25.61 3.46
C HIS A 777 0.07 -24.25 2.75
N GLN A 778 -1.01 -23.53 2.49
CA GLN A 778 -0.94 -22.19 1.85
C GLN A 778 -0.88 -21.05 2.89
N VAL A 779 -0.30 -19.91 2.50
CA VAL A 779 -0.24 -18.69 3.32
C VAL A 779 -1.39 -17.71 3.05
N ARG A 780 -1.95 -17.74 1.83
CA ARG A 780 -3.07 -16.90 1.40
C ARG A 780 -4.40 -17.58 1.72
N ILE A 781 -5.44 -16.79 2.05
CA ILE A 781 -6.81 -17.29 2.15
C ILE A 781 -7.39 -17.41 0.74
N ASP A 782 -7.87 -18.60 0.40
CA ASP A 782 -8.44 -18.87 -0.91
C ASP A 782 -9.84 -18.25 -1.07
N GLN A 783 -10.32 -18.23 -2.30
CA GLN A 783 -11.66 -17.83 -2.69
C GLN A 783 -12.71 -18.62 -1.89
N GLY A 784 -13.66 -17.93 -1.24
CA GLY A 784 -14.72 -18.55 -0.45
C GLY A 784 -14.25 -19.32 0.80
N ALA A 785 -13.05 -19.05 1.31
CA ALA A 785 -12.46 -19.79 2.43
C ALA A 785 -12.49 -19.06 3.77
N ALA A 786 -12.73 -17.75 3.84
CA ALA A 786 -12.63 -16.98 5.10
C ALA A 786 -13.65 -17.42 6.17
N ASP A 787 -13.18 -17.82 7.35
CA ASP A 787 -14.00 -18.09 8.53
C ASP A 787 -14.42 -16.80 9.23
N ALA A 788 -13.52 -15.82 9.27
CA ALA A 788 -13.78 -14.54 9.90
C ALA A 788 -13.13 -13.35 9.18
N LEU A 789 -13.71 -12.18 9.43
CA LEU A 789 -13.26 -10.88 8.94
C LEU A 789 -13.13 -9.87 10.09
N ILE A 790 -11.96 -9.26 10.22
CA ILE A 790 -11.77 -8.01 10.96
C ILE A 790 -11.60 -6.88 9.94
N GLY A 791 -12.70 -6.21 9.63
CA GLY A 791 -12.72 -5.12 8.66
C GLY A 791 -12.40 -3.79 9.31
N CYS A 792 -11.14 -3.35 9.33
CA CYS A 792 -10.77 -2.04 9.87
C CYS A 792 -11.11 -0.88 8.91
N ASP A 793 -11.39 -1.16 7.64
CA ASP A 793 -11.90 -0.19 6.65
C ASP A 793 -12.98 -0.85 5.77
N LEU A 794 -14.11 -0.15 5.60
CA LEU A 794 -15.27 -0.66 4.89
C LEU A 794 -15.07 -0.76 3.37
N VAL A 795 -14.32 0.16 2.76
CA VAL A 795 -14.07 0.16 1.31
C VAL A 795 -13.17 -1.01 0.94
N VAL A 796 -12.13 -1.28 1.73
CA VAL A 796 -11.25 -2.44 1.52
C VAL A 796 -12.02 -3.74 1.81
N SER A 797 -12.83 -3.79 2.88
CA SER A 797 -13.67 -4.94 3.21
C SER A 797 -14.71 -5.29 2.13
N SER A 798 -15.16 -4.32 1.35
CA SER A 798 -16.11 -4.53 0.25
C SER A 798 -15.44 -4.59 -1.13
N SER A 799 -14.10 -4.64 -1.18
CA SER A 799 -13.38 -4.75 -2.44
C SER A 799 -13.46 -6.17 -3.02
N PRO A 800 -13.42 -6.34 -4.36
CA PRO A 800 -13.45 -7.67 -4.98
C PRO A 800 -12.37 -8.63 -4.44
N LYS A 801 -11.17 -8.12 -4.16
CA LYS A 801 -10.04 -8.92 -3.65
C LYS A 801 -10.31 -9.45 -2.23
N ALA A 802 -10.97 -8.66 -1.37
CA ALA A 802 -11.37 -9.11 -0.04
C ALA A 802 -12.61 -10.01 -0.11
N SER A 803 -13.67 -9.55 -0.77
CA SER A 803 -14.96 -10.24 -0.81
C SER A 803 -14.93 -11.59 -1.51
N GLY A 804 -14.00 -11.78 -2.46
CA GLY A 804 -13.78 -13.08 -3.08
C GLY A 804 -13.47 -14.19 -2.07
N THR A 805 -12.89 -13.85 -0.92
CA THR A 805 -12.60 -14.81 0.16
C THR A 805 -13.83 -15.18 1.01
N TYR A 806 -14.92 -14.42 0.92
CA TYR A 806 -16.07 -14.59 1.81
C TYR A 806 -16.95 -15.77 1.39
N ARG A 807 -17.64 -16.33 2.38
CA ARG A 807 -18.65 -17.37 2.25
C ARG A 807 -19.82 -17.07 3.19
N ARG A 808 -20.93 -17.81 3.04
CA ARG A 808 -22.18 -17.56 3.77
C ARG A 808 -22.06 -17.64 5.30
N ASP A 809 -21.06 -18.33 5.82
CA ASP A 809 -20.84 -18.48 7.27
C ASP A 809 -19.65 -17.65 7.79
N THR A 810 -19.10 -16.74 6.98
CA THR A 810 -18.02 -15.86 7.42
C THR A 810 -18.53 -14.92 8.52
N ARG A 811 -17.89 -14.90 9.69
CA ARG A 811 -18.25 -14.00 10.80
C ARG A 811 -17.44 -12.72 10.72
N ALA A 812 -18.09 -11.55 10.71
CA ALA A 812 -17.40 -10.28 10.49
C ALA A 812 -17.54 -9.31 11.67
N ALA A 813 -16.45 -8.59 11.95
CA ALA A 813 -16.42 -7.38 12.75
C ALA A 813 -15.93 -6.24 11.86
N VAL A 814 -16.80 -5.29 11.49
CA VAL A 814 -16.51 -4.24 10.52
C VAL A 814 -16.61 -2.86 11.16
N ASN A 815 -15.57 -2.06 10.95
CA ASN A 815 -15.52 -0.66 11.34
C ASN A 815 -16.37 0.18 10.38
N THR A 816 -17.29 0.96 10.93
CA THR A 816 -18.20 1.82 10.14
C THR A 816 -17.63 3.22 9.89
N ALA A 817 -16.46 3.53 10.46
CA ALA A 817 -15.82 4.82 10.28
C ALA A 817 -15.53 5.11 8.79
N GLU A 818 -15.95 6.28 8.31
CA GLU A 818 -15.71 6.72 6.95
C GLU A 818 -14.31 7.33 6.81
N MET A 819 -13.39 6.58 6.22
CA MET A 819 -12.03 7.06 5.96
C MET A 819 -11.91 7.65 4.54
N PRO A 820 -11.35 8.85 4.35
CA PRO A 820 -11.26 9.49 3.03
C PRO A 820 -10.48 8.67 2.00
N THR A 821 -10.97 8.58 0.76
CA THR A 821 -10.26 8.00 -0.40
C THR A 821 -9.66 9.10 -1.29
N GLY A 822 -8.80 8.72 -2.24
CA GLY A 822 -8.28 9.64 -3.26
C GLY A 822 -9.40 10.32 -4.07
N ASP A 823 -10.54 9.66 -4.23
CA ASP A 823 -11.69 10.20 -4.94
C ASP A 823 -12.26 11.44 -4.26
N VAL A 824 -12.24 11.52 -2.93
CA VAL A 824 -12.71 12.69 -2.17
C VAL A 824 -11.86 13.94 -2.42
N VAL A 825 -10.60 13.75 -2.84
CA VAL A 825 -9.69 14.85 -3.19
C VAL A 825 -10.03 15.42 -4.57
N ARG A 826 -10.47 14.58 -5.52
CA ARG A 826 -10.81 14.98 -6.89
C ARG A 826 -12.26 15.39 -7.03
N PHE A 827 -13.17 14.60 -6.47
CA PHE A 827 -14.60 14.75 -6.56
C PHE A 827 -15.13 15.20 -5.20
N ARG A 828 -15.53 16.48 -5.13
CA ARG A 828 -15.86 17.10 -3.87
C ARG A 828 -17.03 16.42 -3.13
N ASP A 829 -17.96 15.82 -3.87
CA ASP A 829 -19.14 15.17 -3.34
C ASP A 829 -19.03 13.63 -3.38
N ALA A 830 -17.82 13.07 -3.53
CA ALA A 830 -17.61 11.62 -3.50
C ALA A 830 -18.19 10.99 -2.22
N ASP A 831 -19.05 10.00 -2.40
CA ASP A 831 -19.63 9.20 -1.32
C ASP A 831 -18.95 7.83 -1.28
N LEU A 832 -18.65 7.36 -0.06
CA LEU A 832 -18.15 6.00 0.15
C LEU A 832 -19.26 4.96 0.00
N ALA A 833 -20.53 5.37 -0.02
CA ALA A 833 -21.71 4.50 -0.08
C ALA A 833 -21.72 3.48 1.07
N SER A 834 -21.32 3.91 2.27
CA SER A 834 -21.13 3.06 3.44
C SER A 834 -22.34 2.15 3.74
N PRO A 835 -23.60 2.65 3.73
CA PRO A 835 -24.76 1.77 3.95
C PRO A 835 -24.92 0.70 2.88
N ALA A 836 -24.64 1.01 1.61
CA ALA A 836 -24.72 0.04 0.52
C ALA A 836 -23.63 -1.04 0.64
N ARG A 837 -22.40 -0.64 1.01
CA ARG A 837 -21.28 -1.58 1.25
C ARG A 837 -21.54 -2.51 2.42
N LEU A 838 -22.09 -2.00 3.52
CA LEU A 838 -22.46 -2.84 4.68
C LEU A 838 -23.55 -3.83 4.31
N ARG A 839 -24.59 -3.40 3.59
CA ARG A 839 -25.64 -4.31 3.09
C ARG A 839 -25.07 -5.37 2.15
N ALA A 840 -24.18 -4.99 1.23
CA ALA A 840 -23.55 -5.95 0.31
C ALA A 840 -22.71 -6.99 1.06
N ILE A 841 -21.95 -6.59 2.09
CA ILE A 841 -21.23 -7.54 2.95
C ILE A 841 -22.22 -8.47 3.65
N GLY A 842 -23.26 -7.92 4.29
CA GLY A 842 -24.30 -8.70 4.98
C GLY A 842 -25.06 -9.68 4.08
N GLN A 843 -25.28 -9.34 2.81
CA GLN A 843 -25.89 -10.24 1.82
C GLN A 843 -25.00 -11.44 1.49
N VAL A 844 -23.69 -11.26 1.43
CA VAL A 844 -22.73 -12.34 1.11
C VAL A 844 -22.51 -13.27 2.31
N ILE A 845 -22.38 -12.70 3.52
CA ILE A 845 -22.01 -13.46 4.72
C ILE A 845 -23.18 -13.80 5.64
N GLY A 846 -24.40 -13.37 5.31
CA GLY A 846 -25.57 -13.44 6.19
C GLY A 846 -25.61 -12.31 7.24
N GLU A 847 -26.76 -11.65 7.38
CA GLU A 847 -26.91 -10.46 8.25
C GLU A 847 -26.60 -10.75 9.73
N GLY A 848 -26.94 -11.94 10.23
CA GLY A 848 -26.65 -12.36 11.60
C GLY A 848 -25.16 -12.52 11.91
N ASN A 849 -24.32 -12.65 10.88
CA ASN A 849 -22.87 -12.83 11.02
C ASN A 849 -22.11 -11.49 11.00
N LEU A 850 -22.78 -10.36 10.75
CA LEU A 850 -22.17 -9.04 10.66
C LEU A 850 -22.25 -8.28 11.99
N GLY A 851 -21.09 -8.01 12.59
CA GLY A 851 -20.93 -7.08 13.69
C GLY A 851 -20.34 -5.75 13.23
N THR A 852 -20.89 -4.64 13.71
CA THR A 852 -20.43 -3.30 13.35
C THR A 852 -20.15 -2.43 14.57
N ILE A 853 -19.19 -1.53 14.42
CA ILE A 853 -18.82 -0.54 15.44
C ILE A 853 -18.10 0.64 14.76
N ASP A 854 -18.26 1.85 15.29
CA ASP A 854 -17.40 2.99 14.91
C ASP A 854 -16.21 3.04 15.87
N ALA A 855 -15.15 2.28 15.53
CA ALA A 855 -13.98 2.16 16.38
C ALA A 855 -13.16 3.46 16.43
N ASN A 856 -13.21 4.29 15.38
CA ASN A 856 -12.50 5.56 15.33
C ASN A 856 -13.11 6.57 16.29
N ALA A 857 -14.43 6.75 16.25
CA ALA A 857 -15.13 7.63 17.18
C ALA A 857 -14.93 7.19 18.65
N LEU A 858 -14.92 5.88 18.91
CA LEU A 858 -14.63 5.35 20.24
C LEU A 858 -13.20 5.61 20.69
N ALA A 859 -12.21 5.38 19.82
CA ALA A 859 -10.81 5.63 20.13
C ALA A 859 -10.56 7.13 20.43
N GLU A 860 -11.12 8.04 19.64
CA GLU A 860 -11.01 9.47 19.87
C GLU A 860 -11.66 9.91 21.18
N ARG A 861 -12.84 9.37 21.50
CA ARG A 861 -13.58 9.73 22.72
C ARG A 861 -12.92 9.17 23.99
N LEU A 862 -12.51 7.90 23.97
CA LEU A 862 -12.07 7.19 25.17
C LEU A 862 -10.57 7.29 25.42
N LEU A 863 -9.77 7.39 24.36
CA LEU A 863 -8.31 7.37 24.41
C LEU A 863 -7.66 8.66 23.86
N GLY A 864 -8.43 9.53 23.20
CA GLY A 864 -7.98 10.81 22.68
C GLY A 864 -7.33 10.77 21.29
N ASP A 865 -7.22 9.59 20.66
CA ASP A 865 -6.57 9.42 19.35
C ASP A 865 -7.16 8.20 18.59
N ALA A 866 -7.54 8.40 17.33
CA ALA A 866 -8.06 7.37 16.44
C ALA A 866 -7.06 6.24 16.13
N VAL A 867 -5.76 6.41 16.40
CA VAL A 867 -4.72 5.39 16.14
C VAL A 867 -4.98 4.06 16.85
N TYR A 868 -5.74 4.08 17.95
CA TYR A 868 -6.09 2.88 18.72
C TYR A 868 -7.30 2.12 18.17
N ALA A 869 -7.97 2.63 17.12
CA ALA A 869 -9.18 2.04 16.56
C ALA A 869 -9.01 0.57 16.14
N ASN A 870 -7.88 0.22 15.51
CA ASN A 870 -7.64 -1.16 15.07
C ASN A 870 -7.45 -2.14 16.24
N ILE A 871 -6.93 -1.67 17.38
CA ILE A 871 -6.80 -2.49 18.59
C ILE A 871 -8.16 -2.63 19.31
N ILE A 872 -9.00 -1.59 19.26
CA ILE A 872 -10.42 -1.70 19.67
C ILE A 872 -11.14 -2.73 18.79
N MET A 873 -10.94 -2.70 17.47
CA MET A 873 -11.50 -3.69 16.54
C MET A 873 -11.04 -5.12 16.88
N LEU A 874 -9.76 -5.31 17.21
CA LEU A 874 -9.23 -6.60 17.65
C LEU A 874 -9.91 -7.08 18.94
N GLY A 875 -10.07 -6.22 19.94
CA GLY A 875 -10.78 -6.57 21.18
C GLY A 875 -12.26 -6.90 20.95
N PHE A 876 -12.93 -6.15 20.07
CA PHE A 876 -14.32 -6.39 19.70
C PHE A 876 -14.50 -7.72 18.97
N ALA A 877 -13.63 -8.02 18.00
CA ALA A 877 -13.64 -9.28 17.27
C ALA A 877 -13.31 -10.47 18.18
N TRP A 878 -12.32 -10.33 19.07
CA TRP A 878 -11.96 -11.37 20.02
C TRP A 878 -13.12 -11.72 20.95
N GLN A 879 -13.77 -10.72 21.55
CA GLN A 879 -14.90 -10.94 22.47
C GLN A 879 -16.12 -11.56 21.79
N ARG A 880 -16.26 -11.37 20.47
CA ARG A 880 -17.26 -12.06 19.64
C ARG A 880 -16.85 -13.48 19.24
N GLY A 881 -15.64 -13.93 19.57
CA GLY A 881 -15.12 -15.27 19.24
C GLY A 881 -14.68 -15.42 17.78
N LEU A 882 -14.21 -14.36 17.12
CA LEU A 882 -13.66 -14.41 15.75
C LEU A 882 -12.15 -14.75 15.74
N VAL A 883 -11.48 -14.66 16.88
CA VAL A 883 -10.04 -14.89 17.00
C VAL A 883 -9.83 -16.07 17.95
N PRO A 884 -9.54 -17.29 17.46
CA PRO A 884 -9.50 -18.52 18.25
C PRO A 884 -8.17 -18.68 19.03
N ILE A 885 -7.75 -17.62 19.72
CA ILE A 885 -6.49 -17.54 20.49
C ILE A 885 -6.82 -17.10 21.93
N SER A 886 -6.05 -17.58 22.90
CA SER A 886 -6.23 -17.27 24.32
C SER A 886 -6.06 -15.79 24.62
N LEU A 887 -6.79 -15.32 25.63
CA LEU A 887 -6.67 -13.94 26.12
C LEU A 887 -5.26 -13.65 26.63
N ALA A 888 -4.67 -14.62 27.33
CA ALA A 888 -3.34 -14.48 27.94
C ALA A 888 -2.26 -14.27 26.87
N ALA A 889 -2.28 -15.07 25.79
CA ALA A 889 -1.31 -14.91 24.70
C ALA A 889 -1.46 -13.58 23.96
N LEU A 890 -2.69 -13.11 23.72
CA LEU A 890 -2.89 -11.79 23.10
C LEU A 890 -2.37 -10.65 23.97
N LEU A 891 -2.63 -10.69 25.28
CA LEU A 891 -2.12 -9.69 26.21
C LEU A 891 -0.59 -9.72 26.31
N ARG A 892 0.03 -10.91 26.23
CA ARG A 892 1.48 -11.08 26.19
C ARG A 892 2.08 -10.59 24.86
N ALA A 893 1.43 -10.85 23.72
CA ALA A 893 1.86 -10.32 22.44
C ALA A 893 1.84 -8.78 22.40
N ILE A 894 0.85 -8.15 23.05
CA ILE A 894 0.80 -6.68 23.22
C ILE A 894 1.97 -6.17 24.05
N GLU A 895 2.38 -6.88 25.10
CA GLU A 895 3.58 -6.54 25.89
C GLU A 895 4.86 -6.66 25.05
N LEU A 896 5.06 -7.79 24.39
CA LEU A 896 6.24 -8.05 23.56
C LEU A 896 6.41 -7.03 22.44
N ASN A 897 5.31 -6.54 21.85
CA ASN A 897 5.35 -5.49 20.85
C ASN A 897 5.96 -4.17 21.37
N GLY A 898 5.94 -3.93 22.69
CA GLY A 898 6.71 -2.86 23.36
C GLY A 898 6.25 -1.42 23.09
N VAL A 899 5.25 -1.20 22.22
CA VAL A 899 4.78 0.15 21.86
C VAL A 899 3.52 0.50 22.64
N ALA A 900 3.59 1.54 23.48
CA ALA A 900 2.45 2.10 24.22
C ALA A 900 1.56 1.04 24.90
N VAL A 901 2.21 0.06 25.57
CA VAL A 901 1.62 -1.18 26.07
C VAL A 901 0.32 -0.95 26.84
N GLU A 902 0.34 -0.09 27.87
CA GLU A 902 -0.83 0.20 28.70
C GLU A 902 -2.02 0.76 27.90
N ARG A 903 -1.76 1.66 26.95
CA ARG A 903 -2.82 2.24 26.10
C ARG A 903 -3.42 1.21 25.15
N ASN A 904 -2.59 0.32 24.61
CA ASN A 904 -3.07 -0.76 23.75
C ASN A 904 -3.87 -1.82 24.54
N ARG A 905 -3.50 -2.10 25.79
CA ARG A 905 -4.29 -2.93 26.71
C ARG A 905 -5.66 -2.33 26.99
N GLN A 906 -5.71 -1.03 27.28
CA GLN A 906 -6.97 -0.29 27.46
C GLN A 906 -7.81 -0.29 26.18
N ALA A 907 -7.21 -0.07 25.01
CA ALA A 907 -7.91 -0.11 23.73
C ALA A 907 -8.54 -1.49 23.46
N PHE A 908 -7.78 -2.56 23.68
CA PHE A 908 -8.28 -3.92 23.53
C PHE A 908 -9.43 -4.20 24.51
N ALA A 909 -9.30 -3.79 25.77
CA ALA A 909 -10.36 -3.89 26.78
C ALA A 909 -11.64 -3.13 26.38
N TRP A 910 -11.53 -1.92 25.83
CA TRP A 910 -12.67 -1.17 25.33
C TRP A 910 -13.39 -1.86 24.17
N GLY A 911 -12.63 -2.48 23.26
CA GLY A 911 -13.19 -3.33 22.21
C GLY A 911 -14.04 -4.47 22.77
N ARG A 912 -13.52 -5.17 23.78
CA ARG A 912 -14.25 -6.25 24.46
C ARG A 912 -15.54 -5.74 25.11
N ILE A 913 -15.48 -4.63 25.83
CA ILE A 913 -16.65 -4.01 26.45
C ILE A 913 -17.70 -3.63 25.41
N ALA A 914 -17.29 -3.06 24.27
CA ALA A 914 -18.19 -2.67 23.20
C ALA A 914 -18.92 -3.86 22.56
N ALA A 915 -18.25 -5.01 22.46
CA ALA A 915 -18.88 -6.24 21.97
C ALA A 915 -19.90 -6.81 22.96
N ALA A 916 -19.58 -6.82 24.25
CA ALA A 916 -20.44 -7.40 25.28
C ALA A 916 -21.62 -6.49 25.66
N ASN A 917 -21.39 -5.17 25.72
CA ASN A 917 -22.37 -4.17 26.17
C ASN A 917 -22.41 -2.97 25.20
N PRO A 918 -23.00 -3.11 24.00
CA PRO A 918 -23.02 -2.02 23.00
C PRO A 918 -23.70 -0.75 23.51
N HIS A 919 -24.73 -0.88 24.35
CA HIS A 919 -25.50 0.25 24.90
C HIS A 919 -24.70 1.13 25.86
N LEU A 920 -23.71 0.57 26.57
CA LEU A 920 -22.88 1.33 27.51
C LEU A 920 -22.05 2.42 26.80
N LEU A 921 -21.79 2.22 25.51
CA LEU A 921 -20.90 3.06 24.72
C LEU A 921 -21.62 3.80 23.58
N LYS A 922 -22.90 3.52 23.34
CA LYS A 922 -23.73 4.29 22.40
C LYS A 922 -23.97 5.70 22.94
N THR A 923 -23.86 6.68 22.06
CA THR A 923 -24.39 8.04 22.28
C THR A 923 -25.60 8.21 21.37
N ASP A 924 -26.65 8.88 21.87
CA ASP A 924 -27.88 9.19 21.14
C ASP A 924 -27.69 10.28 20.05
N ASP A 925 -26.46 10.46 19.54
CA ASP A 925 -26.07 11.54 18.63
C ASP A 925 -26.13 11.15 17.14
N ALA A 926 -26.87 10.11 16.78
CA ALA A 926 -27.21 9.94 15.37
C ALA A 926 -28.04 11.16 14.96
N PRO A 927 -27.61 11.96 13.95
CA PRO A 927 -28.40 13.10 13.51
C PRO A 927 -29.76 12.59 13.05
N LYS A 928 -30.79 12.85 13.85
CA LYS A 928 -32.17 12.52 13.49
C LYS A 928 -32.46 13.23 12.17
N ALA A 929 -33.11 12.52 11.24
CA ALA A 929 -33.60 13.12 10.02
C ALA A 929 -34.45 14.32 10.42
N GLU A 930 -33.98 15.51 10.03
CA GLU A 930 -34.64 16.74 10.35
C GLU A 930 -35.97 16.80 9.58
N ALA A 931 -37.06 17.08 10.29
CA ALA A 931 -38.34 17.34 9.62
C ALA A 931 -38.23 18.61 8.76
N LEU A 932 -38.90 18.67 7.61
CA LEU A 932 -38.81 19.80 6.69
C LEU A 932 -39.10 21.16 7.36
N ASP A 933 -40.04 21.20 8.31
CA ASP A 933 -40.34 22.42 9.07
C ASP A 933 -39.15 22.91 9.90
N GLN A 934 -38.46 22.00 10.60
CA GLN A 934 -37.24 22.31 11.35
C GLN A 934 -36.13 22.84 10.42
N LEU A 935 -36.03 22.24 9.21
CA LEU A 935 -35.07 22.63 8.18
C LEU A 935 -35.32 24.07 7.70
N ILE A 936 -36.59 24.43 7.49
CA ILE A 936 -37.04 25.76 7.09
C ILE A 936 -36.84 26.76 8.22
N ASP A 937 -37.24 26.42 9.45
CA ASP A 937 -37.13 27.28 10.63
C ASP A 937 -35.68 27.64 10.92
N ARG A 938 -34.77 26.65 10.96
CA ARG A 938 -33.33 26.91 11.16
C ARG A 938 -32.76 27.87 10.12
N ARG A 939 -33.18 27.74 8.87
CA ARG A 939 -32.72 28.61 7.77
C ARG A 939 -33.29 30.02 7.89
N ALA A 940 -34.56 30.15 8.29
CA ALA A 940 -35.18 31.43 8.55
C ALA A 940 -34.52 32.15 9.76
N ASP A 941 -34.21 31.43 10.83
CA ASP A 941 -33.49 31.96 11.99
C ASP A 941 -32.08 32.42 11.60
N PHE A 942 -31.39 31.63 10.79
CA PHE A 942 -30.09 31.99 10.24
C PHE A 942 -30.19 33.26 9.36
N LEU A 943 -31.21 33.36 8.51
CA LEU A 943 -31.42 34.55 7.65
C LEU A 943 -31.80 35.80 8.47
N THR A 944 -32.51 35.62 9.59
CA THR A 944 -32.82 36.70 10.53
C THR A 944 -31.55 37.24 11.18
N ALA A 945 -30.65 36.34 11.59
CA ALA A 945 -29.34 36.73 12.10
C ALA A 945 -28.45 37.34 11.01
N TYR A 946 -28.51 36.81 9.79
CA TYR A 946 -27.76 37.28 8.61
C TYR A 946 -28.12 38.72 8.24
N GLN A 947 -29.40 39.04 8.10
CA GLN A 947 -29.91 40.37 7.73
C GLN A 947 -30.92 40.85 8.78
N ASP A 948 -32.19 40.45 8.64
CA ASP A 948 -33.32 40.82 9.51
C ASP A 948 -34.53 39.87 9.30
N SER A 949 -35.60 40.08 10.06
CA SER A 949 -36.82 39.27 9.99
C SER A 949 -37.58 39.42 8.67
N ALA A 950 -37.51 40.58 8.00
CA ALA A 950 -38.15 40.80 6.71
C ALA A 950 -37.48 39.96 5.61
N TYR A 951 -36.15 39.85 5.66
CA TYR A 951 -35.38 39.00 4.75
C TYR A 951 -35.70 37.51 4.94
N ALA A 952 -35.83 37.06 6.20
CA ALA A 952 -36.27 35.71 6.51
C ALA A 952 -37.74 35.44 6.09
N ALA A 953 -38.61 36.44 6.20
CA ALA A 953 -40.00 36.36 5.74
C ALA A 953 -40.07 36.14 4.22
N ARG A 954 -39.26 36.86 3.42
CA ARG A 954 -39.15 36.63 1.97
C ARG A 954 -38.82 35.17 1.65
N TYR A 955 -37.84 34.58 2.35
CA TYR A 955 -37.50 33.17 2.20
C TYR A 955 -38.69 32.25 2.52
N ARG A 956 -39.35 32.46 3.67
CA ARG A 956 -40.53 31.66 4.08
C ARG A 956 -41.66 31.76 3.06
N THR A 957 -41.96 32.96 2.55
CA THR A 957 -43.02 33.20 1.56
C THR A 957 -42.74 32.44 0.26
N THR A 958 -41.52 32.50 -0.26
CA THR A 958 -41.15 31.79 -1.49
C THR A 958 -41.21 30.27 -1.31
N VAL A 959 -40.70 29.73 -0.19
CA VAL A 959 -40.76 28.29 0.10
C VAL A 959 -42.21 27.82 0.30
N ALA A 960 -43.04 28.59 1.02
CA ALA A 960 -44.45 28.28 1.21
C ALA A 960 -45.23 28.26 -0.12
N LYS A 961 -44.90 29.17 -1.05
CA LYS A 961 -45.49 29.17 -2.40
C LYS A 961 -45.20 27.85 -3.13
N VAL A 962 -43.96 27.35 -3.08
CA VAL A 962 -43.59 26.06 -3.68
C VAL A 962 -44.28 24.90 -2.98
N ARG A 963 -44.30 24.89 -1.64
CA ARG A 963 -44.97 23.85 -0.85
C ARG A 963 -46.44 23.72 -1.18
N ASN A 964 -47.15 24.85 -1.27
CA ASN A 964 -48.57 24.87 -1.62
C ASN A 964 -48.83 24.34 -3.04
N ALA A 965 -47.94 24.65 -4.00
CA ALA A 965 -48.05 24.14 -5.36
C ALA A 965 -47.72 22.63 -5.45
N GLU A 966 -46.71 22.17 -4.70
CA GLU A 966 -46.28 20.77 -4.65
C GLU A 966 -47.27 19.87 -3.87
N ALA A 967 -48.03 20.42 -2.93
CA ALA A 967 -48.98 19.67 -2.09
C ALA A 967 -49.95 18.79 -2.90
N VAL A 968 -50.34 19.23 -4.11
CA VAL A 968 -51.21 18.48 -5.03
C VAL A 968 -50.59 17.14 -5.47
N LEU A 969 -49.26 17.01 -5.41
CA LEU A 969 -48.50 15.82 -5.81
C LEU A 969 -48.15 14.89 -4.64
N SER A 970 -48.59 15.19 -3.40
CA SER A 970 -48.23 14.43 -2.18
C SER A 970 -46.71 14.25 -1.99
N SER A 971 -45.92 15.26 -2.35
CA SER A 971 -44.45 15.27 -2.21
C SER A 971 -43.98 16.56 -1.55
N GLU A 972 -42.83 16.51 -0.89
CA GLU A 972 -42.12 17.69 -0.39
C GLU A 972 -40.69 17.82 -0.97
N ALA A 973 -40.32 16.98 -1.93
CA ALA A 973 -38.97 16.89 -2.49
C ALA A 973 -38.52 18.17 -3.22
N LEU A 974 -39.44 18.82 -3.96
CA LEU A 974 -39.17 20.09 -4.63
C LEU A 974 -39.09 21.24 -3.63
N THR A 975 -39.97 21.24 -2.63
CA THR A 975 -39.97 22.21 -1.52
C THR A 975 -38.65 22.15 -0.76
N GLU A 976 -38.17 20.95 -0.42
CA GLU A 976 -36.88 20.78 0.26
C GLU A 976 -35.71 21.27 -0.61
N ALA A 977 -35.71 20.92 -1.91
CA ALA A 977 -34.70 21.37 -2.86
C ALA A 977 -34.65 22.90 -2.93
N VAL A 978 -35.82 23.55 -3.07
CA VAL A 978 -35.93 25.01 -3.11
C VAL A 978 -35.52 25.65 -1.79
N ALA A 979 -35.96 25.12 -0.65
CA ALA A 979 -35.59 25.59 0.67
C ALA A 979 -34.05 25.61 0.85
N ARG A 980 -33.36 24.55 0.42
CA ARG A 980 -31.89 24.48 0.50
C ARG A 980 -31.21 25.44 -0.47
N ALA A 981 -31.61 25.45 -1.74
CA ALA A 981 -30.98 26.25 -2.79
C ALA A 981 -31.23 27.76 -2.62
N LEU A 982 -32.46 28.16 -2.31
CA LEU A 982 -32.81 29.56 -2.07
C LEU A 982 -32.06 30.12 -0.86
N PHE A 983 -32.03 29.37 0.25
CA PHE A 983 -31.26 29.76 1.43
C PHE A 983 -29.78 29.97 1.09
N LYS A 984 -29.16 29.05 0.33
CA LYS A 984 -27.76 29.17 -0.08
C LYS A 984 -27.48 30.44 -0.88
N LEU A 985 -28.38 30.81 -1.79
CA LEU A 985 -28.24 32.02 -2.60
C LEU A 985 -28.52 33.29 -1.80
N MET A 986 -29.45 33.26 -0.85
CA MET A 986 -29.77 34.40 0.03
C MET A 986 -28.72 34.63 1.12
N ALA A 987 -28.13 33.57 1.66
CA ALA A 987 -27.09 33.61 2.69
C ALA A 987 -25.67 33.60 2.09
N TYR A 988 -25.47 34.36 1.01
CA TYR A 988 -24.16 34.46 0.36
C TYR A 988 -23.10 35.04 1.30
N LYS A 989 -21.86 34.55 1.17
CA LYS A 989 -20.78 34.86 2.12
C LYS A 989 -20.04 36.12 1.71
N ASP A 990 -20.65 37.26 2.03
CA ASP A 990 -20.03 38.57 1.89
C ASP A 990 -19.13 38.97 3.05
N GLU A 991 -18.51 40.14 2.95
CA GLU A 991 -17.55 40.63 3.92
C GLU A 991 -18.17 40.75 5.32
N TYR A 992 -19.43 41.20 5.42
CA TYR A 992 -20.18 41.28 6.68
C TYR A 992 -20.46 39.88 7.26
N GLU A 993 -20.89 38.93 6.44
CA GLU A 993 -21.22 37.58 6.87
C GLU A 993 -19.99 36.77 7.25
N VAL A 994 -18.91 36.83 6.46
CA VAL A 994 -17.65 36.18 6.81
C VAL A 994 -17.13 36.71 8.15
N ALA A 995 -17.25 38.02 8.39
CA ALA A 995 -16.88 38.62 9.66
C ALA A 995 -17.76 38.13 10.82
N ARG A 996 -19.09 38.09 10.64
CA ARG A 996 -20.04 37.55 11.63
C ARG A 996 -19.75 36.08 11.95
N LEU A 997 -19.48 35.27 10.94
CA LEU A 997 -19.23 33.84 11.11
C LEU A 997 -17.89 33.52 11.76
N HIS A 998 -16.89 34.40 11.68
CA HIS A 998 -15.66 34.22 12.44
C HIS A 998 -15.77 34.76 13.86
N MET A 999 -16.52 35.84 14.09
CA MET A 999 -16.51 36.58 15.37
C MET A 999 -17.70 36.27 16.30
N GLN A 1000 -18.89 35.96 15.78
CA GLN A 1000 -20.15 35.94 16.53
C GLN A 1000 -20.87 34.57 16.50
N SER A 1001 -20.29 33.55 15.88
CA SER A 1001 -20.89 32.22 15.70
C SER A 1001 -20.42 31.16 16.72
N GLY A 1002 -19.56 31.53 17.67
CA GLY A 1002 -18.89 30.60 18.60
C GLY A 1002 -17.64 29.92 18.04
N PHE A 1003 -17.17 30.29 16.84
CA PHE A 1003 -15.96 29.71 16.22
C PHE A 1003 -14.70 29.86 17.09
N LEU A 1004 -14.49 31.02 17.73
CA LEU A 1004 -13.35 31.21 18.63
C LEU A 1004 -13.43 30.32 19.88
N ASP A 1005 -14.63 30.03 20.37
CA ASP A 1005 -14.83 29.14 21.51
C ASP A 1005 -14.63 27.67 21.11
N GLU A 1006 -14.93 27.31 19.86
CA GLU A 1006 -14.52 26.02 19.28
C GLU A 1006 -12.99 25.87 19.28
N LEU A 1007 -12.25 26.88 18.84
CA LEU A 1007 -10.78 26.84 18.88
C LEU A 1007 -10.25 26.71 20.32
N LYS A 1008 -10.85 27.40 21.30
CA LYS A 1008 -10.48 27.28 22.72
C LYS A 1008 -10.77 25.90 23.31
N ARG A 1009 -11.79 25.20 22.79
CA ARG A 1009 -12.07 23.80 23.18
C ARG A 1009 -11.05 22.82 22.60
N GLU A 1010 -10.53 23.09 21.41
CA GLU A 1010 -9.60 22.18 20.71
C GLU A 1010 -8.12 22.43 21.07
N PHE A 1011 -7.75 23.66 21.42
CA PHE A 1011 -6.36 24.06 21.71
C PHE A 1011 -6.19 24.65 23.13
N GLU A 1012 -5.04 24.38 23.73
CA GLU A 1012 -4.64 24.97 25.02
C GLU A 1012 -4.51 26.49 24.91
N ASP A 1013 -4.70 27.22 26.00
CA ASP A 1013 -4.63 28.68 26.00
C ASP A 1013 -3.23 29.20 25.60
N GLY A 1014 -3.17 30.44 25.10
CA GLY A 1014 -1.92 31.07 24.65
C GLY A 1014 -1.62 30.97 23.16
N PHE A 1015 -2.58 30.54 22.34
CA PHE A 1015 -2.46 30.57 20.87
C PHE A 1015 -2.86 31.93 20.27
N SER A 1016 -2.36 32.21 19.07
CA SER A 1016 -2.80 33.32 18.22
C SER A 1016 -3.43 32.81 16.93
N VAL A 1017 -4.39 33.55 16.37
CA VAL A 1017 -5.10 33.17 15.14
C VAL A 1017 -4.68 34.10 14.01
N ARG A 1018 -4.25 33.51 12.89
CA ARG A 1018 -4.06 34.20 11.62
C ARG A 1018 -5.18 33.88 10.65
N TYR A 1019 -5.75 34.92 10.04
CA TYR A 1019 -6.83 34.84 9.07
C TYR A 1019 -6.28 34.94 7.65
N HIS A 1020 -6.76 34.09 6.74
CA HIS A 1020 -6.31 34.10 5.35
C HIS A 1020 -7.38 34.71 4.45
N LEU A 1021 -7.19 35.96 4.03
CA LEU A 1021 -8.20 36.76 3.33
C LEU A 1021 -7.62 37.40 2.06
N ALA A 1022 -8.50 37.75 1.11
CA ALA A 1022 -8.15 38.53 -0.08
C ALA A 1022 -9.11 39.73 -0.19
N PRO A 1023 -8.87 40.82 0.58
CA PRO A 1023 -9.79 41.94 0.63
C PRO A 1023 -9.84 42.70 -0.71
N PRO A 1024 -11.03 43.12 -1.19
CA PRO A 1024 -11.21 43.70 -2.52
C PRO A 1024 -10.54 45.08 -2.72
N PHE A 1025 -10.36 45.86 -1.65
CA PHE A 1025 -9.84 47.23 -1.71
C PHE A 1025 -8.32 47.37 -1.51
N LEU A 1026 -7.62 46.27 -1.24
CA LEU A 1026 -6.16 46.27 -1.16
C LEU A 1026 -5.59 45.87 -2.53
N PRO A 1027 -4.59 46.59 -3.08
CA PRO A 1027 -3.98 46.23 -4.36
C PRO A 1027 -3.44 44.79 -4.27
N SER A 1028 -4.15 43.85 -4.90
CA SER A 1028 -3.81 42.44 -4.86
C SER A 1028 -2.85 42.14 -6.01
N GLN A 1029 -1.63 41.76 -5.67
CA GLN A 1029 -0.81 41.01 -6.62
C GLN A 1029 -1.60 39.77 -7.05
N ARG A 1030 -1.41 39.34 -8.30
CA ARG A 1030 -1.95 38.05 -8.74
C ARG A 1030 -0.99 36.94 -8.33
N ASP A 1031 -1.53 35.75 -8.05
CA ASP A 1031 -0.72 34.55 -7.94
C ASP A 1031 -0.25 34.09 -9.34
N ALA A 1032 0.57 33.04 -9.40
CA ALA A 1032 1.12 32.50 -10.65
C ALA A 1032 0.05 32.04 -11.67
N ARG A 1033 -1.22 31.93 -11.25
CA ARG A 1033 -2.35 31.50 -12.07
C ARG A 1033 -3.26 32.67 -12.46
N GLY A 1034 -2.89 33.90 -12.09
CA GLY A 1034 -3.69 35.09 -12.35
C GLY A 1034 -4.82 35.33 -11.34
N ARG A 1035 -4.92 34.55 -10.26
CA ARG A 1035 -5.96 34.75 -9.22
C ARG A 1035 -5.52 35.83 -8.22
N PRO A 1036 -6.44 36.54 -7.55
CA PRO A 1036 -6.07 37.46 -6.46
C PRO A 1036 -5.28 36.74 -5.36
N ARG A 1037 -4.14 37.31 -4.94
CA ARG A 1037 -3.28 36.67 -3.92
C ARG A 1037 -3.89 36.79 -2.53
N LYS A 1038 -4.15 35.64 -1.90
CA LYS A 1038 -4.59 35.57 -0.50
C LYS A 1038 -3.43 35.93 0.45
N ARG A 1039 -3.73 36.71 1.50
CA ARG A 1039 -2.74 37.19 2.49
C ARG A 1039 -3.13 36.75 3.90
N ALA A 1040 -2.12 36.52 4.73
CA ALA A 1040 -2.30 36.21 6.14
C ALA A 1040 -2.35 37.51 6.96
N PHE A 1041 -3.41 37.68 7.73
CA PHE A 1041 -3.60 38.79 8.67
C PHE A 1041 -3.48 38.25 10.11
N GLY A 1042 -2.79 38.99 10.97
CA GLY A 1042 -2.65 38.63 12.38
C GLY A 1042 -3.93 38.83 13.17
N GLN A 1043 -3.88 38.54 14.48
CA GLN A 1043 -5.05 38.61 15.37
C GLN A 1043 -5.70 40.01 15.44
N TRP A 1044 -4.95 41.07 15.15
CA TRP A 1044 -5.46 42.45 15.11
C TRP A 1044 -6.68 42.62 14.18
N ILE A 1045 -6.83 41.79 13.13
CA ILE A 1045 -7.96 41.86 12.19
C ILE A 1045 -9.29 41.48 12.83
N GLN A 1046 -9.28 40.81 13.99
CA GLN A 1046 -10.50 40.46 14.72
C GLN A 1046 -11.31 41.69 15.11
N MET A 1047 -10.67 42.80 15.47
CA MET A 1047 -11.35 44.04 15.84
C MET A 1047 -12.13 44.66 14.65
N PRO A 1048 -11.49 44.90 13.49
CA PRO A 1048 -12.22 45.28 12.27
C PRO A 1048 -13.32 44.31 11.87
N LEU A 1049 -13.10 42.99 11.96
CA LEU A 1049 -14.13 41.99 11.65
C LEU A 1049 -15.31 42.07 12.63
N ALA A 1050 -15.06 42.24 13.93
CA ALA A 1050 -16.11 42.36 14.93
C ALA A 1050 -16.97 43.62 14.70
N MET A 1051 -16.34 44.74 14.31
CA MET A 1051 -17.05 45.96 13.89
C MET A 1051 -17.86 45.71 12.62
N LEU A 1052 -17.25 45.13 11.59
CA LEU A 1052 -17.89 44.85 10.31
C LEU A 1052 -19.11 43.93 10.49
N ALA A 1053 -19.03 42.92 11.35
CA ALA A 1053 -20.13 42.03 11.67
C ALA A 1053 -21.37 42.76 12.24
N ARG A 1054 -21.19 43.90 12.92
CA ARG A 1054 -22.29 44.74 13.45
C ARG A 1054 -22.88 45.68 12.39
N LEU A 1055 -22.18 45.92 11.29
CA LEU A 1055 -22.60 46.80 10.20
C LEU A 1055 -23.42 46.10 9.12
N LYS A 1056 -23.99 44.92 9.40
CA LYS A 1056 -24.83 44.17 8.45
C LYS A 1056 -26.01 44.98 7.87
N GLY A 1057 -26.51 45.97 8.61
CA GLY A 1057 -27.58 46.87 8.14
C GLY A 1057 -27.18 47.75 6.94
N LEU A 1058 -25.88 47.90 6.67
CA LEU A 1058 -25.40 48.59 5.48
C LEU A 1058 -25.54 47.74 4.22
N ARG A 1059 -25.61 46.40 4.34
CA ARG A 1059 -25.61 45.47 3.20
C ARG A 1059 -26.72 45.82 2.21
N GLY A 1060 -26.33 46.02 0.94
CA GLY A 1060 -27.28 46.31 -0.14
C GLY A 1060 -27.88 47.72 -0.13
N THR A 1061 -27.52 48.58 0.81
CA THR A 1061 -27.88 50.01 0.82
C THR A 1061 -26.96 50.82 -0.11
N PRO A 1062 -27.32 52.05 -0.49
CA PRO A 1062 -26.44 52.93 -1.28
C PRO A 1062 -25.10 53.27 -0.61
N ILE A 1063 -25.00 53.09 0.71
CA ILE A 1063 -23.78 53.34 1.49
C ILE A 1063 -22.97 52.07 1.74
N ASP A 1064 -23.29 50.95 1.08
CA ASP A 1064 -22.51 49.71 1.12
C ASP A 1064 -21.27 49.79 0.22
N PRO A 1065 -20.05 49.96 0.77
CA PRO A 1065 -18.86 50.06 -0.07
C PRO A 1065 -18.61 48.76 -0.86
N PHE A 1066 -18.94 47.59 -0.29
CA PHE A 1066 -18.71 46.28 -0.93
C PHE A 1066 -19.77 45.96 -1.99
N GLY A 1067 -21.00 46.45 -1.82
CA GLY A 1067 -22.14 46.16 -2.69
C GLY A 1067 -21.93 46.55 -4.15
N TYR A 1068 -21.03 47.50 -4.43
CA TYR A 1068 -20.70 47.91 -5.79
C TYR A 1068 -19.78 46.96 -6.54
N ALA A 1069 -19.09 46.05 -5.85
CA ALA A 1069 -18.20 45.06 -6.47
C ALA A 1069 -18.98 44.12 -7.39
N ARG A 1070 -18.34 43.68 -8.48
CA ARG A 1070 -18.96 42.77 -9.47
C ARG A 1070 -19.53 41.52 -8.81
N GLU A 1071 -18.76 40.90 -7.91
CA GLU A 1071 -19.16 39.68 -7.20
C GLU A 1071 -20.48 39.86 -6.43
N ARG A 1072 -20.65 40.99 -5.72
CA ARG A 1072 -21.86 41.28 -4.94
C ARG A 1072 -23.07 41.64 -5.80
N ARG A 1073 -22.87 42.23 -6.99
CA ARG A 1073 -23.95 42.42 -7.97
C ARG A 1073 -24.43 41.07 -8.50
N THR A 1074 -23.50 40.22 -8.92
CA THR A 1074 -23.81 38.88 -9.43
C THR A 1074 -24.51 38.00 -8.38
N GLU A 1075 -24.13 38.05 -7.10
CA GLU A 1075 -24.83 37.30 -6.04
C GLU A 1075 -26.28 37.75 -5.84
N ARG A 1076 -26.56 39.07 -5.92
CA ARG A 1076 -27.93 39.59 -5.86
C ARG A 1076 -28.74 39.19 -7.09
N GLU A 1077 -28.13 39.25 -8.28
CA GLU A 1077 -28.74 38.78 -9.53
C GLU A 1077 -29.05 37.28 -9.49
N LEU A 1078 -28.22 36.46 -8.82
CA LEU A 1078 -28.48 35.03 -8.68
C LEU A 1078 -29.74 34.72 -7.88
N ILE A 1079 -30.04 35.52 -6.85
CA ILE A 1079 -31.28 35.36 -6.07
C ILE A 1079 -32.48 35.59 -7.00
N THR A 1080 -32.49 36.71 -7.73
CA THR A 1080 -33.58 37.04 -8.66
C THR A 1080 -33.67 36.03 -9.81
N TRP A 1081 -32.54 35.58 -10.36
CA TRP A 1081 -32.49 34.53 -11.37
C TRP A 1081 -33.11 33.23 -10.84
N TYR A 1082 -32.82 32.84 -9.60
CA TYR A 1082 -33.36 31.62 -9.03
C TYR A 1082 -34.85 31.75 -8.66
N GLU A 1083 -35.30 32.92 -8.19
CA GLU A 1083 -36.72 33.18 -8.00
C GLU A 1083 -37.49 33.07 -9.33
N ALA A 1084 -36.96 33.65 -10.42
CA ALA A 1084 -37.52 33.47 -11.75
C ALA A 1084 -37.48 32.00 -12.22
N LEU A 1085 -36.43 31.26 -11.86
CA LEU A 1085 -36.33 29.82 -12.12
C LEU A 1085 -37.42 29.03 -11.39
N ILE A 1086 -37.71 29.37 -10.13
CA ILE A 1086 -38.79 28.77 -9.35
C ILE A 1086 -40.13 29.01 -10.05
N GLU A 1087 -40.41 30.22 -10.54
CA GLU A 1087 -41.65 30.48 -11.31
C GLU A 1087 -41.75 29.60 -12.56
N ARG A 1088 -40.65 29.44 -13.31
CA ARG A 1088 -40.60 28.49 -14.46
C ARG A 1088 -40.86 27.05 -14.04
N LEU A 1089 -40.26 26.60 -12.93
CA LEU A 1089 -40.46 25.24 -12.41
C LEU A 1089 -41.91 24.99 -11.99
N LEU A 1090 -42.56 25.99 -11.36
CA LEU A 1090 -43.97 25.91 -10.97
C LEU A 1090 -44.91 25.87 -12.19
N GLY A 1091 -44.56 26.54 -13.29
CA GLY A 1091 -45.30 26.47 -14.55
C GLY A 1091 -45.28 25.10 -15.21
N GLU A 1092 -44.27 24.27 -14.93
CA GLU A 1092 -44.09 22.93 -15.51
C GLU A 1092 -44.42 21.79 -14.53
N LEU A 1093 -44.99 22.12 -13.36
CA LEU A 1093 -45.19 21.17 -12.27
C LEU A 1093 -46.18 20.05 -12.63
N GLY A 1094 -45.74 18.80 -12.58
CA GLY A 1094 -46.55 17.60 -12.79
C GLY A 1094 -45.85 16.33 -12.31
N THR A 1095 -46.60 15.29 -11.93
CA THR A 1095 -46.07 14.05 -11.31
C THR A 1095 -44.98 13.37 -12.15
N ALA A 1096 -45.17 13.28 -13.47
CA ALA A 1096 -44.22 12.61 -14.37
C ALA A 1096 -42.86 13.32 -14.52
N ARG A 1097 -42.78 14.62 -14.17
CA ARG A 1097 -41.60 15.47 -14.37
C ARG A 1097 -40.95 15.91 -13.06
N LEU A 1098 -41.53 15.51 -11.92
CA LEU A 1098 -41.07 15.94 -10.59
C LEU A 1098 -39.58 15.63 -10.32
N PRO A 1099 -39.01 14.45 -10.66
CA PRO A 1099 -37.58 14.19 -10.47
C PRO A 1099 -36.67 15.17 -11.22
N ASP A 1100 -37.02 15.53 -12.45
CA ASP A 1100 -36.24 16.44 -13.29
C ASP A 1100 -36.33 17.88 -12.76
N LEU A 1101 -37.53 18.32 -12.35
CA LEU A 1101 -37.74 19.62 -11.72
C LEU A 1101 -36.96 19.75 -10.41
N VAL A 1102 -36.93 18.68 -9.61
CA VAL A 1102 -36.11 18.61 -8.38
C VAL A 1102 -34.63 18.70 -8.71
N ALA A 1103 -34.14 18.03 -9.76
CA ALA A 1103 -32.75 18.11 -10.19
C ALA A 1103 -32.36 19.54 -10.58
N ILE A 1104 -33.23 20.24 -11.33
CA ILE A 1104 -33.03 21.64 -11.70
C ILE A 1104 -33.06 22.57 -10.48
N ALA A 1105 -34.02 22.40 -9.57
CA ALA A 1105 -34.10 23.18 -8.33
C ALA A 1105 -32.86 22.97 -7.44
N LYS A 1106 -32.23 21.78 -7.48
CA LYS A 1106 -31.00 21.49 -6.74
C LYS A 1106 -29.75 22.07 -7.40
N ALA A 1107 -29.73 22.32 -8.72
CA ALA A 1107 -28.54 22.74 -9.45
C ALA A 1107 -27.78 23.96 -8.86
N PRO A 1108 -28.44 25.02 -8.31
CA PRO A 1108 -27.75 26.12 -7.66
C PRO A 1108 -26.92 25.73 -6.43
N MET A 1109 -27.16 24.55 -5.83
CA MET A 1109 -26.30 24.01 -4.77
C MET A 1109 -24.86 23.77 -5.24
N GLU A 1110 -24.63 23.66 -6.55
CA GLU A 1110 -23.30 23.50 -7.15
C GLU A 1110 -22.50 24.80 -7.24
N VAL A 1111 -23.15 25.96 -7.05
CA VAL A 1111 -22.49 27.28 -6.98
C VAL A 1111 -21.77 27.41 -5.63
N ARG A 1112 -20.56 26.87 -5.54
CA ARG A 1112 -19.74 26.83 -4.32
C ARG A 1112 -18.40 27.50 -4.56
N GLY A 1113 -17.86 28.14 -3.53
CA GLY A 1113 -16.51 28.73 -3.53
C GLY A 1113 -16.55 30.25 -3.44
N TYR A 1114 -15.41 30.87 -3.76
CA TYR A 1114 -15.19 32.31 -3.63
C TYR A 1114 -14.49 32.85 -4.88
N GLY A 1115 -14.71 34.12 -5.21
CA GLY A 1115 -14.10 34.83 -6.35
C GLY A 1115 -14.05 33.98 -7.63
N PRO A 1116 -12.87 33.75 -8.24
CA PRO A 1116 -12.76 32.99 -9.50
C PRO A 1116 -13.34 31.58 -9.46
N VAL A 1117 -13.30 30.90 -8.29
CA VAL A 1117 -13.85 29.54 -8.13
C VAL A 1117 -15.37 29.59 -8.21
N LYS A 1118 -15.99 30.61 -7.63
CA LYS A 1118 -17.45 30.81 -7.66
C LYS A 1118 -17.90 31.26 -9.04
N ASP A 1119 -17.20 32.20 -9.67
CA ASP A 1119 -17.51 32.70 -11.02
C ASP A 1119 -17.56 31.55 -12.04
N ALA A 1120 -16.57 30.65 -12.02
CA ALA A 1120 -16.56 29.47 -12.87
C ALA A 1120 -17.74 28.52 -12.57
N ALA A 1121 -18.06 28.32 -11.29
CA ALA A 1121 -19.19 27.49 -10.87
C ALA A 1121 -20.54 28.08 -11.34
N ILE A 1122 -20.72 29.40 -11.26
CA ILE A 1122 -21.94 30.09 -11.74
C ILE A 1122 -22.15 29.84 -13.23
N GLY A 1123 -21.09 30.05 -14.04
CA GLY A 1123 -21.16 29.82 -15.48
C GLY A 1123 -21.56 28.39 -15.83
N LYS A 1124 -20.91 27.41 -15.17
CA LYS A 1124 -21.22 25.99 -15.36
C LYS A 1124 -22.65 25.63 -14.94
N THR A 1125 -23.10 26.10 -13.77
CA THR A 1125 -24.44 25.80 -13.25
C THR A 1125 -25.55 26.40 -14.10
N LYS A 1126 -25.41 27.65 -14.56
CA LYS A 1126 -26.42 28.26 -15.45
C LYS A 1126 -26.55 27.51 -16.78
N ALA A 1127 -25.41 27.15 -17.39
CA ALA A 1127 -25.41 26.33 -18.61
C ALA A 1127 -26.06 24.95 -18.39
N GLU A 1128 -25.79 24.31 -17.26
CA GLU A 1128 -26.38 23.02 -16.90
C GLU A 1128 -27.89 23.11 -16.67
N VAL A 1129 -28.37 24.18 -16.02
CA VAL A 1129 -29.81 24.42 -15.83
C VAL A 1129 -30.52 24.57 -17.17
N GLU A 1130 -29.97 25.33 -18.12
CA GLU A 1130 -30.56 25.46 -19.45
C GLU A 1130 -30.51 24.14 -20.23
N ARG A 1131 -29.46 23.33 -20.08
CA ARG A 1131 -29.37 21.98 -20.66
C ARG A 1131 -30.48 21.07 -20.13
N LEU A 1132 -30.66 21.00 -18.80
CA LEU A 1132 -31.72 20.21 -18.15
C LEU A 1132 -33.12 20.67 -18.58
N PHE A 1133 -33.33 21.98 -18.75
CA PHE A 1133 -34.57 22.51 -19.31
C PHE A 1133 -34.77 22.12 -20.78
N GLY A 1134 -33.71 22.08 -21.60
CA GLY A 1134 -33.80 21.59 -22.97
C GLY A 1134 -34.20 20.11 -23.05
N GLU A 1135 -33.69 19.29 -22.13
CA GLU A 1135 -34.02 17.86 -22.06
C GLU A 1135 -35.49 17.62 -21.69
N LEU A 1136 -36.03 18.41 -20.76
CA LEU A 1136 -37.46 18.40 -20.39
C LEU A 1136 -38.42 18.60 -21.59
N HIS A 1137 -37.98 19.32 -22.63
CA HIS A 1137 -38.80 19.62 -23.82
C HIS A 1137 -38.59 18.63 -24.97
N THR A 1138 -37.62 17.72 -24.87
CA THR A 1138 -37.29 16.73 -25.91
C THR A 1138 -37.69 15.31 -25.53
N SER A 1139 -37.98 15.04 -24.25
CA SER A 1139 -38.49 13.75 -23.78
C SER A 1139 -39.99 13.57 -24.05
N SER A 1140 -40.34 12.88 -25.14
CA SER A 1140 -41.58 12.10 -25.24
C SER A 1140 -41.60 10.96 -24.18
N PRO A 1141 -42.78 10.42 -23.79
CA PRO A 1141 -42.91 9.52 -22.63
C PRO A 1141 -42.10 8.21 -22.77
N PRO A 1142 -41.70 7.58 -21.65
CA PRO A 1142 -40.54 6.71 -21.60
C PRO A 1142 -40.79 5.31 -22.18
N LYS A 1143 -39.86 4.83 -23.02
CA LYS A 1143 -39.53 3.40 -23.04
C LYS A 1143 -38.66 3.12 -21.83
N MET A 1144 -39.10 2.19 -20.97
CA MET A 1144 -38.37 1.62 -19.83
C MET A 1144 -36.85 1.54 -20.09
N ARG A 1145 -36.08 2.35 -19.37
CA ARG A 1145 -34.65 2.08 -19.13
C ARG A 1145 -34.55 1.37 -17.79
N ALA A 1146 -34.20 0.08 -17.83
CA ALA A 1146 -33.76 -0.67 -16.68
C ALA A 1146 -32.52 0.02 -16.08
N ALA A 1147 -32.52 0.19 -14.76
CA ALA A 1147 -31.38 0.67 -14.00
C ALA A 1147 -30.21 -0.31 -14.14
N GLY A 1148 -29.02 0.22 -14.44
CA GLY A 1148 -27.74 -0.48 -14.46
C GLY A 1148 -26.71 0.28 -13.65
#